data_AF-A0A932TV50-F1
#
_entry.id   AF-A0A932TV50-F1
#
_cell.length_a   1.000
_cell.length_b   1.000
_cell.length_c   1.000
_cell.angle_alpha   90.00
_cell.angle_beta   90.00
_cell.angle_gamma   90.00
#
_symmetry.space_group_name_H-M   'P 1'
#
loop_
_entity.id
_entity.type
_entity.pdbx_description
1 polymer ?
#
loop_
_entity_poly.entity_id
_entity_poly.type
_entity_poly.pdbx_seq_one_letter_code
_entity_poly.pdbx_strand_id
1 'polypeptide(L)'
;MGSGVVRLVLAVAPVMPVLLAAPAAPAPGAGALEFDFSLPAATIAEHLATAWPEKAGALAMVDRSHVRPGERWAEMLIDLGAFGDDPSAYRLRAVLSGFLDGNKAAEMEVTPSGRRGILRADLRAAGLDRALLRLELRQGKRVVAAEQAVYTAGRPEGAWPEAGVPVTLDFPDGAAGRPWPVSFGVPVPAGAVWDKRQLSLVDGAGRPVPAQREVAARWAPDGAIQWVRFEALAAPWQKMAVVRSAAAVAPKPAQPVRVSRQGADVVVESTGARYVMGPGHSPIAEVYRDGRLLATAQGARGLYVVDQQGRLARAAPDDKPVIEAEGPVAASVRFEGFYRTEEGEELARHVTRVEVTAGRPEARVTHTLVLTRDSNEVWFREIGWELAVSPGAAPRALFPSGRASSEVLPPIPLAGAGASARVFQESGARLGLAPLKQNPYRGFDVVARGENHFAVRAGDGRSLHEGAEMGDWAALAGADGGLMVSCREAARQHPKEFELAAGRLTLKLFSNRGGEDLDFRTETLVEKWGLDALHRQGRVNVRNATDRMERILKYRTNAVGWSKTHEILLAPLPASAPDLPLLGRLHSERVYAHVDPRWIYETRVFDGLHPRDPERFPQAEAAYDAYLAPYVETLPGAWLGFVDYHAGPMWVNFPGRYRLDRNSRANLWLAYARSGARRLRDLAEGTNRAAQDNLVAHWDGPGKTRGMLVNTSGESGNLPLHWDGRTSTMEASEWTLNRSLLDYYLTGWRRAADIVRENTDAVCGHMDEQATTLTNLAGVSFALNTRGRVFAVVRQLNLAYSFTWDPRLRALAEVLTTRGSYDAKGDLYLMSRDRPYRSTSYKTTTDVEDMVDAWRILGSTRHYRMAMAVSREHLERTGIDGRHTGAHAHFYYGETGDPRVATLCQDYLRRVAGVLSSPELWAREIGGDSSREMWGKTGGHFNWIYRRIPYAQDVVVRAAAARGAGWDLMRPHVSWLEFTAESEPVRLFVLKPGDPGVSPLSEHFDHAAHAKEETALEVLLRRPAVGDSGAFVRTVSAGREKDGVFRYHVVVEPFGHEVSLQAHTQGLEAHGWAGHDLYRITQSSAGYARAHIPKDAVGGVYEIVSRRTGGYSVFCDRRAPLAIYAPNGWRPAPMDPPAPVYFRVPADGAGRISFEKPARLFTPSGAPFRGGDPLTGWVDLSGAEAGLWRFESRDAGLVGTENLPGFFAMGDAAFYIEHVVE
;
A
#
# COMPACT_ATOMS: atom_id res chain seq x y z
N MET A 1 -60.28 9.46 -29.93
CA MET A 1 -59.87 10.82 -29.52
C MET A 1 -59.01 10.71 -28.26
N GLY A 2 -57.83 11.34 -28.25
CA GLY A 2 -56.94 11.60 -27.09
C GLY A 2 -56.20 10.37 -26.50
N SER A 3 -55.01 9.95 -26.96
CA SER A 3 -53.66 10.52 -26.80
C SER A 3 -53.11 10.57 -25.36
N GLY A 4 -52.13 9.70 -25.08
CA GLY A 4 -51.35 9.72 -23.83
C GLY A 4 -50.32 8.59 -23.76
N VAL A 5 -49.49 8.43 -24.78
CA VAL A 5 -48.35 7.50 -24.81
C VAL A 5 -47.18 8.11 -24.03
N VAL A 6 -46.73 7.45 -22.96
CA VAL A 6 -45.40 7.69 -22.37
C VAL A 6 -44.56 6.44 -22.60
N ARG A 7 -43.66 6.52 -23.60
CA ARG A 7 -42.58 5.55 -23.83
C ARG A 7 -41.51 5.79 -22.75
N LEU A 8 -41.31 4.84 -21.84
CA LEU A 8 -40.10 4.76 -21.03
C LEU A 8 -39.01 4.07 -21.87
N VAL A 9 -38.03 4.83 -22.33
CA VAL A 9 -36.85 4.31 -23.04
C VAL A 9 -35.87 3.79 -21.98
N LEU A 10 -35.75 2.47 -21.87
CA LEU A 10 -34.64 1.81 -21.18
C LEU A 10 -33.39 1.95 -22.05
N ALA A 11 -32.40 2.71 -21.58
CA ALA A 11 -31.07 2.76 -22.19
C ALA A 11 -30.35 1.42 -21.93
N VAL A 12 -30.32 0.56 -22.94
CA VAL A 12 -29.46 -0.63 -22.99
C VAL A 12 -28.14 -0.21 -23.62
N ALA A 13 -27.04 -0.23 -22.85
CA ALA A 13 -25.70 -0.11 -23.41
C ALA A 13 -25.39 -1.36 -24.28
N PRO A 14 -24.78 -1.20 -25.47
CA PRO A 14 -24.52 -2.33 -26.36
C PRO A 14 -23.34 -3.15 -25.83
N VAL A 15 -23.63 -4.31 -25.25
CA VAL A 15 -22.64 -5.36 -25.01
C VAL A 15 -22.64 -6.27 -26.24
N MET A 16 -21.56 -6.24 -27.01
CA MET A 16 -21.30 -7.19 -28.11
C MET A 16 -21.32 -8.64 -27.57
N PRO A 17 -22.08 -9.57 -28.16
CA PRO A 17 -22.06 -10.96 -27.75
C PRO A 17 -20.95 -11.71 -28.49
N VAL A 18 -19.88 -12.09 -27.79
CA VAL A 18 -19.06 -13.23 -28.21
C VAL A 18 -19.60 -14.46 -27.48
N LEU A 19 -20.29 -15.32 -28.23
CA LEU A 19 -20.75 -16.63 -27.79
C LEU A 19 -19.55 -17.56 -27.61
N LEU A 20 -19.20 -17.87 -26.36
CA LEU A 20 -18.45 -19.07 -26.02
C LEU A 20 -19.29 -19.87 -25.01
N ALA A 21 -19.46 -21.16 -25.32
CA ALA A 21 -20.35 -22.08 -24.62
C ALA A 21 -20.00 -22.18 -23.12
N ALA A 22 -21.00 -22.03 -22.26
CA ALA A 22 -20.89 -22.26 -20.82
C ALA A 22 -20.75 -23.77 -20.54
N PRO A 23 -19.88 -24.19 -19.60
CA PRO A 23 -19.85 -25.58 -19.14
C PRO A 23 -21.15 -25.92 -18.39
N ALA A 24 -21.61 -27.16 -18.56
CA ALA A 24 -22.90 -27.66 -18.08
C ALA A 24 -23.12 -27.46 -16.57
N ALA A 25 -24.30 -26.92 -16.21
CA ALA A 25 -24.74 -26.72 -14.84
C ALA A 25 -25.11 -28.07 -14.16
N PRO A 26 -24.82 -28.24 -12.85
CA PRO A 26 -25.33 -29.36 -12.08
C PRO A 26 -26.84 -29.22 -11.82
N ALA A 27 -27.53 -30.34 -11.59
CA ALA A 27 -28.98 -30.42 -11.39
C ALA A 27 -29.47 -29.64 -10.14
N PRO A 28 -30.71 -29.09 -10.16
CA PRO A 28 -31.24 -28.25 -9.09
C PRO A 28 -31.56 -29.06 -7.84
N GLY A 29 -30.99 -28.65 -6.70
CA GLY A 29 -31.23 -29.25 -5.39
C GLY A 29 -31.30 -28.18 -4.30
N ALA A 30 -32.11 -28.44 -3.27
CA ALA A 30 -32.37 -27.55 -2.13
C ALA A 30 -31.13 -26.77 -1.65
N GLY A 31 -31.27 -25.45 -1.49
CA GLY A 31 -30.19 -24.55 -1.02
C GLY A 31 -30.02 -23.23 -1.78
N ALA A 32 -30.88 -22.93 -2.76
CA ALA A 32 -30.77 -21.69 -3.55
C ALA A 32 -31.47 -20.45 -2.94
N LEU A 33 -32.27 -20.61 -1.88
CA LEU A 33 -32.94 -19.54 -1.16
C LEU A 33 -32.70 -19.66 0.34
N GLU A 34 -32.51 -18.54 1.02
CA GLU A 34 -32.28 -18.47 2.46
C GLU A 34 -32.95 -17.23 3.06
N PHE A 35 -33.58 -17.37 4.22
CA PHE A 35 -34.06 -16.25 5.04
C PHE A 35 -33.19 -16.12 6.29
N ASP A 36 -32.67 -14.91 6.55
CA ASP A 36 -31.84 -14.58 7.72
C ASP A 36 -32.48 -13.43 8.51
N PHE A 37 -32.93 -13.75 9.73
CA PHE A 37 -33.52 -12.80 10.70
C PHE A 37 -32.60 -12.58 11.91
N SER A 38 -31.35 -13.04 11.87
CA SER A 38 -30.43 -13.02 13.00
C SER A 38 -29.62 -11.71 13.12
N LEU A 39 -29.74 -10.81 12.15
CA LEU A 39 -28.97 -9.56 12.10
C LEU A 39 -29.46 -8.55 13.16
N PRO A 40 -28.56 -7.75 13.77
CA PRO A 40 -28.95 -6.77 14.77
C PRO A 40 -30.02 -5.80 14.23
N ALA A 41 -31.18 -5.76 14.90
CA ALA A 41 -32.36 -5.03 14.45
C ALA A 41 -32.12 -3.53 14.22
N ALA A 42 -31.10 -2.93 14.85
CA ALA A 42 -30.78 -1.50 14.76
C ALA A 42 -30.01 -1.10 13.47
N THR A 43 -29.18 -1.97 12.92
CA THR A 43 -28.30 -1.64 11.78
C THR A 43 -29.08 -1.54 10.47
N ILE A 44 -30.02 -2.46 10.25
CA ILE A 44 -30.85 -2.49 9.04
C ILE A 44 -31.95 -1.42 9.12
N ALA A 45 -32.50 -1.15 10.31
CA ALA A 45 -33.52 -0.12 10.54
C ALA A 45 -33.12 1.28 10.07
N GLU A 46 -31.93 1.72 10.51
CA GLU A 46 -31.39 3.04 10.18
C GLU A 46 -30.96 3.09 8.71
N HIS A 47 -30.48 1.97 8.16
CA HIS A 47 -30.09 1.85 6.75
C HIS A 47 -31.30 1.97 5.82
N LEU A 48 -32.43 1.31 6.13
CA LEU A 48 -33.67 1.38 5.35
C LEU A 48 -34.31 2.78 5.39
N ALA A 49 -34.32 3.42 6.56
CA ALA A 49 -34.91 4.76 6.73
C ALA A 49 -34.12 5.88 6.03
N THR A 50 -32.81 5.71 5.82
CA THR A 50 -31.93 6.75 5.27
C THR A 50 -31.50 6.53 3.82
N ALA A 51 -31.45 5.28 3.33
CA ALA A 51 -30.98 4.98 1.99
C ALA A 51 -32.03 5.25 0.88
N TRP A 52 -33.33 5.14 1.21
CA TRP A 52 -34.44 5.42 0.29
C TRP A 52 -35.69 5.90 1.06
N PRO A 53 -35.73 7.15 1.51
CA PRO A 53 -36.92 7.70 2.18
C PRO A 53 -38.18 7.61 1.31
N GLU A 54 -38.05 7.59 -0.02
CA GLU A 54 -39.17 7.35 -0.95
C GLU A 54 -39.78 5.93 -0.92
N LYS A 55 -39.11 4.95 -0.29
CA LYS A 55 -39.59 3.55 -0.19
C LYS A 55 -40.10 3.17 1.20
N ALA A 56 -40.31 4.16 2.08
CA ALA A 56 -40.89 3.92 3.39
C ALA A 56 -42.27 3.23 3.26
N GLY A 57 -42.41 2.05 3.87
CA GLY A 57 -43.63 1.24 3.81
C GLY A 57 -43.64 0.09 2.80
N ALA A 58 -42.58 -0.10 2.00
CA ALA A 58 -42.41 -1.27 1.15
C ALA A 58 -42.15 -2.55 1.98
N LEU A 59 -42.58 -3.71 1.49
CA LEU A 59 -42.32 -5.00 2.14
C LEU A 59 -40.83 -5.37 2.12
N ALA A 60 -40.15 -5.03 1.03
CA ALA A 60 -38.76 -5.34 0.84
C ALA A 60 -38.06 -4.36 -0.12
N MET A 61 -36.74 -4.32 -0.03
CA MET A 61 -35.88 -3.40 -0.75
C MET A 61 -34.68 -4.13 -1.35
N VAL A 62 -34.21 -3.64 -2.50
CA VAL A 62 -33.04 -4.16 -3.21
C VAL A 62 -32.02 -3.04 -3.34
N ASP A 63 -30.87 -3.20 -2.68
CA ASP A 63 -29.74 -2.26 -2.77
C ASP A 63 -29.11 -2.33 -4.18
N ARG A 64 -28.94 -3.55 -4.70
CA ARG A 64 -28.36 -3.81 -6.03
C ARG A 64 -29.00 -5.01 -6.71
N SER A 65 -29.14 -4.93 -8.03
CA SER A 65 -29.65 -6.00 -8.90
C SER A 65 -28.54 -6.78 -9.62
N HIS A 66 -27.28 -6.44 -9.38
CA HIS A 66 -26.13 -7.14 -9.93
C HIS A 66 -25.36 -7.82 -8.80
N VAL A 67 -25.27 -9.15 -8.85
CA VAL A 67 -24.43 -9.95 -7.96
C VAL A 67 -23.03 -9.95 -8.54
N ARG A 68 -22.04 -9.42 -7.81
CA ARG A 68 -20.68 -9.32 -8.37
C ARG A 68 -20.06 -10.70 -8.55
N PRO A 69 -19.06 -10.84 -9.43
CA PRO A 69 -18.45 -12.14 -9.75
C PRO A 69 -17.96 -12.93 -8.53
N GLY A 70 -17.43 -12.23 -7.51
CA GLY A 70 -16.96 -12.84 -6.27
C GLY A 70 -18.04 -13.17 -5.23
N GLU A 71 -19.30 -12.78 -5.44
CA GLU A 71 -20.37 -12.82 -4.43
C GLU A 71 -21.37 -13.92 -4.68
N ARG A 72 -21.65 -14.73 -3.65
CA ARG A 72 -22.63 -15.82 -3.72
C ARG A 72 -24.07 -15.36 -3.84
N TRP A 73 -24.45 -14.38 -3.02
CA TRP A 73 -25.84 -14.09 -2.74
C TRP A 73 -26.34 -12.84 -3.47
N ALA A 74 -27.48 -12.97 -4.15
CA ALA A 74 -28.40 -11.86 -4.37
C ALA A 74 -29.17 -11.59 -3.08
N GLU A 75 -29.22 -10.35 -2.63
CA GLU A 75 -29.86 -10.00 -1.35
C GLU A 75 -31.04 -9.06 -1.55
N MET A 76 -32.15 -9.37 -0.87
CA MET A 76 -33.34 -8.54 -0.74
C MET A 76 -33.61 -8.31 0.75
N LEU A 77 -33.61 -7.05 1.17
CA LEU A 77 -33.83 -6.65 2.57
C LEU A 77 -35.33 -6.61 2.86
N ILE A 78 -35.77 -7.17 3.98
CA ILE A 78 -37.19 -7.28 4.37
C ILE A 78 -37.48 -6.32 5.50
N ASP A 79 -38.59 -5.55 5.40
CA ASP A 79 -39.11 -4.72 6.48
C ASP A 79 -40.61 -4.96 6.69
N LEU A 80 -40.95 -5.56 7.83
CA LEU A 80 -42.32 -5.80 8.27
C LEU A 80 -42.87 -4.67 9.14
N GLY A 81 -42.08 -3.62 9.39
CA GLY A 81 -42.43 -2.52 10.30
C GLY A 81 -43.76 -1.85 9.99
N ALA A 82 -44.10 -1.71 8.70
CA ALA A 82 -45.34 -1.11 8.24
C ALA A 82 -46.58 -2.04 8.29
N PHE A 83 -46.40 -3.32 8.61
CA PHE A 83 -47.45 -4.35 8.54
C PHE A 83 -47.91 -4.85 9.92
N GLY A 84 -47.37 -4.30 11.02
CA GLY A 84 -47.79 -4.61 12.38
C GLY A 84 -46.62 -4.94 13.32
N ASP A 85 -46.94 -5.10 14.61
CA ASP A 85 -45.92 -5.35 15.65
C ASP A 85 -45.61 -6.83 15.87
N ASP A 86 -46.53 -7.74 15.53
CA ASP A 86 -46.34 -9.19 15.62
C ASP A 86 -46.01 -9.80 14.24
N PRO A 87 -44.73 -10.09 13.93
CA PRO A 87 -44.34 -10.70 12.66
C PRO A 87 -44.84 -12.15 12.52
N SER A 88 -45.11 -12.87 13.62
CA SER A 88 -45.51 -14.29 13.59
C SER A 88 -46.89 -14.53 12.98
N ALA A 89 -47.72 -13.48 12.90
CA ALA A 89 -49.02 -13.46 12.25
C ALA A 89 -48.94 -13.62 10.72
N TYR A 90 -47.74 -13.52 10.13
CA TYR A 90 -47.51 -13.58 8.69
C TYR A 90 -46.70 -14.81 8.25
N ARG A 91 -46.72 -15.07 6.94
CA ARG A 91 -45.81 -15.99 6.25
C ARG A 91 -45.12 -15.25 5.10
N LEU A 92 -43.83 -15.48 4.92
CA LEU A 92 -43.06 -14.95 3.80
C LEU A 92 -42.78 -16.07 2.82
N ARG A 93 -43.20 -15.88 1.57
CA ARG A 93 -42.98 -16.83 0.47
C ARG A 93 -42.07 -16.21 -0.57
N ALA A 94 -40.92 -16.82 -0.80
CA ALA A 94 -39.96 -16.44 -1.82
C ALA A 94 -39.99 -17.43 -3.00
N VAL A 95 -39.99 -16.90 -4.22
CA VAL A 95 -39.93 -17.69 -5.46
C VAL A 95 -38.81 -17.13 -6.34
N LEU A 96 -37.86 -17.99 -6.71
CA LEU A 96 -36.79 -17.70 -7.66
C LEU A 96 -37.11 -18.37 -8.99
N SER A 97 -37.08 -17.59 -10.07
CA SER A 97 -37.40 -18.07 -11.42
C SER A 97 -36.42 -17.51 -12.45
N GLY A 98 -36.23 -18.22 -13.57
CA GLY A 98 -35.47 -17.72 -14.70
C GLY A 98 -36.16 -16.49 -15.30
N PHE A 99 -35.38 -15.45 -15.62
CA PHE A 99 -35.96 -14.18 -16.09
C PHE A 99 -36.59 -14.28 -17.48
N LEU A 100 -36.03 -15.12 -18.36
CA LEU A 100 -36.48 -15.25 -19.76
C LEU A 100 -37.55 -16.31 -19.95
N ASP A 101 -37.43 -17.45 -19.27
CA ASP A 101 -38.33 -18.60 -19.44
C ASP A 101 -39.44 -18.66 -18.38
N GLY A 102 -39.32 -17.88 -17.30
CA GLY A 102 -40.26 -17.87 -16.17
C GLY A 102 -40.25 -19.16 -15.35
N ASN A 103 -39.34 -20.09 -15.64
CA ASN A 103 -39.31 -21.39 -14.99
C ASN A 103 -38.90 -21.22 -13.53
N LYS A 104 -39.68 -21.81 -12.63
CA LYS A 104 -39.39 -21.77 -11.19
C LYS A 104 -38.18 -22.65 -10.88
N ALA A 105 -37.11 -22.04 -10.42
CA ALA A 105 -35.87 -22.72 -10.04
C ALA A 105 -35.84 -23.08 -8.55
N ALA A 106 -36.39 -22.23 -7.68
CA ALA A 106 -36.49 -22.50 -6.24
C ALA A 106 -37.68 -21.78 -5.60
N GLU A 107 -38.17 -22.32 -4.47
CA GLU A 107 -39.24 -21.74 -3.68
C GLU A 107 -39.02 -22.05 -2.19
N MET A 108 -39.32 -21.10 -1.32
CA MET A 108 -39.20 -21.24 0.13
C MET A 108 -40.31 -20.42 0.82
N GLU A 109 -40.91 -20.97 1.87
CA GLU A 109 -41.87 -20.25 2.71
C GLU A 109 -41.46 -20.37 4.18
N VAL A 110 -41.46 -19.26 4.93
CA VAL A 110 -41.07 -19.21 6.35
C VAL A 110 -42.03 -18.37 7.19
N THR A 111 -42.04 -18.65 8.49
CA THR A 111 -42.58 -17.72 9.49
C THR A 111 -41.45 -16.80 9.93
N PRO A 112 -41.56 -15.47 9.76
CA PRO A 112 -40.51 -14.54 10.18
C PRO A 112 -40.37 -14.56 11.71
N SER A 113 -39.14 -14.72 12.20
CA SER A 113 -38.82 -14.67 13.64
C SER A 113 -38.56 -13.24 14.14
N GLY A 114 -38.53 -12.25 13.25
CA GLY A 114 -38.32 -10.84 13.56
C GLY A 114 -38.96 -9.92 12.53
N ARG A 115 -39.04 -8.62 12.85
CA ARG A 115 -39.66 -7.60 12.00
C ARG A 115 -38.82 -7.21 10.78
N ARG A 116 -37.54 -7.58 10.75
CA ARG A 116 -36.60 -7.27 9.66
C ARG A 116 -35.70 -8.46 9.43
N GLY A 117 -35.37 -8.71 8.17
CA GLY A 117 -34.50 -9.82 7.77
C GLY A 117 -33.94 -9.62 6.38
N ILE A 118 -33.20 -10.62 5.89
CA ILE A 118 -32.67 -10.66 4.53
C ILE A 118 -33.14 -11.95 3.87
N LEU A 119 -33.66 -11.82 2.64
CA LEU A 119 -33.83 -12.93 1.71
C LEU A 119 -32.61 -13.00 0.81
N ARG A 120 -31.91 -14.13 0.80
CA ARG A 120 -30.77 -14.40 -0.08
C ARG A 120 -31.15 -15.41 -1.16
N ALA A 121 -30.65 -15.19 -2.37
CA ALA A 121 -30.79 -16.11 -3.49
C ALA A 121 -29.43 -16.43 -4.14
N ASP A 122 -29.12 -17.72 -4.30
CA ASP A 122 -27.93 -18.21 -4.99
C ASP A 122 -28.28 -18.55 -6.43
N LEU A 123 -28.08 -17.55 -7.31
CA LEU A 123 -28.33 -17.68 -8.74
C LEU A 123 -27.48 -18.79 -9.38
N ARG A 124 -26.27 -19.04 -8.85
CA ARG A 124 -25.35 -20.04 -9.40
C ARG A 124 -25.74 -21.45 -9.04
N ALA A 125 -26.17 -21.69 -7.80
CA ALA A 125 -26.76 -22.96 -7.40
C ALA A 125 -28.04 -23.28 -8.21
N ALA A 126 -28.78 -22.23 -8.61
CA ALA A 126 -29.97 -22.35 -9.46
C ALA A 126 -29.65 -22.49 -10.97
N GLY A 127 -28.38 -22.33 -11.39
CA GLY A 127 -28.00 -22.35 -12.81
C GLY A 127 -28.53 -21.17 -13.63
N LEU A 128 -28.73 -20.01 -13.00
CA LEU A 128 -29.34 -18.82 -13.62
C LEU A 128 -28.34 -17.67 -13.77
N ASP A 129 -28.19 -17.14 -15.00
CA ASP A 129 -27.46 -15.89 -15.24
C ASP A 129 -28.30 -14.64 -14.97
N ARG A 130 -29.62 -14.77 -15.13
CA ARG A 130 -30.61 -13.74 -14.82
C ARG A 130 -31.83 -14.37 -14.17
N ALA A 131 -32.28 -13.82 -13.07
CA ALA A 131 -33.39 -14.37 -12.30
C ALA A 131 -34.40 -13.29 -11.87
N LEU A 132 -35.67 -13.66 -11.79
CA LEU A 132 -36.69 -12.91 -11.08
C LEU A 132 -36.86 -13.53 -9.69
N LEU A 133 -36.59 -12.74 -8.65
CA LEU A 133 -36.87 -13.09 -7.26
C LEU A 133 -38.13 -12.34 -6.81
N ARG A 134 -39.15 -13.10 -6.42
CA ARG A 134 -40.42 -12.58 -5.91
C ARG A 134 -40.60 -12.96 -4.45
N LEU A 135 -40.94 -11.98 -3.61
CA LEU A 135 -41.25 -12.14 -2.20
C LEU A 135 -42.70 -11.75 -1.95
N GLU A 136 -43.45 -12.61 -1.26
CA GLU A 136 -44.85 -12.38 -0.91
C GLU A 136 -45.01 -12.44 0.62
N LEU A 137 -45.64 -11.42 1.20
CA LEU A 137 -46.15 -11.45 2.56
C LEU A 137 -47.58 -11.97 2.54
N ARG A 138 -47.87 -13.00 3.33
CA ARG A 138 -49.16 -13.69 3.35
C ARG A 138 -49.74 -13.71 4.75
N GLN A 139 -51.06 -13.53 4.84
CA GLN A 139 -51.86 -13.74 6.04
C GLN A 139 -52.90 -14.80 5.69
N GLY A 140 -52.70 -16.03 6.16
CA GLY A 140 -53.44 -17.20 5.67
C GLY A 140 -53.20 -17.40 4.17
N LYS A 141 -54.28 -17.54 3.38
CA LYS A 141 -54.19 -17.71 1.91
C LYS A 141 -54.00 -16.40 1.13
N ARG A 142 -54.27 -15.25 1.76
CA ARG A 142 -54.25 -13.92 1.11
C ARG A 142 -52.82 -13.37 1.06
N VAL A 143 -52.39 -12.89 -0.11
CA VAL A 143 -51.17 -12.08 -0.26
C VAL A 143 -51.52 -10.64 0.17
N VAL A 144 -50.82 -10.16 1.19
CA VAL A 144 -51.04 -8.84 1.82
C VAL A 144 -50.13 -7.78 1.20
N ALA A 145 -48.92 -8.18 0.82
CA ALA A 145 -47.96 -7.39 0.07
C ALA A 145 -47.05 -8.32 -0.75
N ALA A 146 -46.46 -7.80 -1.83
CA ALA A 146 -45.47 -8.53 -2.60
C ALA A 146 -44.46 -7.56 -3.21
N GLU A 147 -43.22 -8.02 -3.32
CA GLU A 147 -42.12 -7.32 -3.96
C GLU A 147 -41.41 -8.24 -4.92
N GLN A 148 -40.81 -7.67 -5.97
CA GLN A 148 -40.04 -8.46 -6.93
C GLN A 148 -38.86 -7.66 -7.46
N ALA A 149 -37.78 -8.38 -7.76
CA ALA A 149 -36.60 -7.80 -8.35
C ALA A 149 -35.93 -8.74 -9.35
N VAL A 150 -35.34 -8.14 -10.38
CA VAL A 150 -34.52 -8.85 -11.36
C VAL A 150 -33.08 -8.79 -10.90
N TYR A 151 -32.43 -9.96 -10.83
CA TYR A 151 -31.02 -10.08 -10.53
C TYR A 151 -30.24 -10.60 -11.73
N THR A 152 -28.99 -10.15 -11.85
CA THR A 152 -28.01 -10.64 -12.83
C THR A 152 -26.80 -11.18 -12.09
N ALA A 153 -26.31 -12.34 -12.49
CA ALA A 153 -25.07 -12.91 -11.97
C ALA A 153 -23.86 -12.35 -12.74
N GLY A 154 -22.87 -11.87 -11.99
CA GLY A 154 -21.58 -11.44 -12.53
C GLY A 154 -20.78 -12.62 -13.07
N ARG A 155 -20.12 -12.41 -14.21
CA ARG A 155 -19.19 -13.39 -14.80
C ARG A 155 -17.80 -13.25 -14.18
N PRO A 156 -17.05 -14.34 -14.01
CA PRO A 156 -15.69 -14.28 -13.47
C PRO A 156 -14.84 -13.18 -14.13
N GLU A 157 -14.15 -12.39 -13.31
CA GLU A 157 -13.27 -11.32 -13.78
C GLU A 157 -11.92 -11.94 -14.14
N GLY A 158 -11.65 -12.15 -15.43
CA GLY A 158 -10.38 -12.70 -15.89
C GLY A 158 -10.38 -14.23 -16.02
N ALA A 159 -9.49 -14.71 -16.90
CA ALA A 159 -9.30 -16.13 -17.18
C ALA A 159 -8.10 -16.66 -16.41
N TRP A 160 -8.19 -17.91 -15.94
CA TRP A 160 -7.02 -18.61 -15.44
C TRP A 160 -6.10 -18.94 -16.62
N PRO A 161 -4.78 -18.65 -16.54
CA PRO A 161 -3.87 -18.88 -17.66
C PRO A 161 -3.76 -20.38 -17.95
N GLU A 162 -3.86 -20.78 -19.22
CA GLU A 162 -3.72 -22.18 -19.63
C GLU A 162 -2.37 -22.78 -19.22
N ALA A 163 -1.29 -21.99 -19.32
CA ALA A 163 0.05 -22.39 -18.90
C ALA A 163 0.23 -22.47 -17.36
N GLY A 164 -0.77 -22.05 -16.58
CA GLY A 164 -0.66 -21.89 -15.13
C GLY A 164 0.01 -20.57 -14.72
N VAL A 165 -0.09 -20.27 -13.43
CA VAL A 165 0.49 -19.08 -12.80
C VAL A 165 1.93 -19.39 -12.37
N PRO A 166 2.95 -18.74 -12.94
CA PRO A 166 4.33 -19.00 -12.56
C PRO A 166 4.61 -18.66 -11.10
N VAL A 167 5.42 -19.50 -10.45
CA VAL A 167 5.95 -19.27 -9.10
C VAL A 167 7.47 -19.16 -9.20
N THR A 168 7.99 -18.01 -8.81
CA THR A 168 9.42 -17.73 -8.75
C THR A 168 9.96 -18.12 -7.39
N LEU A 169 11.05 -18.90 -7.40
CA LEU A 169 11.80 -19.26 -6.21
C LEU A 169 13.03 -18.37 -6.09
N ASP A 170 13.24 -17.86 -4.89
CA ASP A 170 14.37 -17.01 -4.56
C ASP A 170 15.17 -17.71 -3.45
N PHE A 171 16.30 -18.31 -3.85
CA PHE A 171 17.24 -18.99 -2.97
C PHE A 171 18.48 -18.11 -2.75
N PRO A 172 19.05 -18.09 -1.54
CA PRO A 172 20.35 -17.47 -1.32
C PRO A 172 21.45 -18.19 -2.13
N ASP A 173 22.49 -17.44 -2.53
CA ASP A 173 23.60 -17.98 -3.31
C ASP A 173 24.30 -19.16 -2.61
N GLY A 174 24.52 -20.26 -3.33
CA GLY A 174 25.16 -21.46 -2.78
C GLY A 174 24.23 -22.45 -2.06
N ALA A 175 22.91 -22.21 -2.05
CA ALA A 175 21.90 -23.08 -1.44
C ALA A 175 21.55 -24.35 -2.26
N ALA A 176 22.46 -24.87 -3.09
CA ALA A 176 22.14 -25.94 -4.05
C ALA A 176 21.78 -27.29 -3.39
N GLY A 177 20.84 -28.02 -3.99
CA GLY A 177 20.70 -29.47 -3.84
C GLY A 177 19.67 -30.02 -2.85
N ARG A 178 18.96 -29.20 -2.05
CA ARG A 178 17.93 -29.72 -1.11
C ARG A 178 16.60 -28.98 -1.17
N PRO A 179 15.46 -29.68 -1.27
CA PRO A 179 14.15 -29.07 -1.11
C PRO A 179 14.02 -28.33 0.22
N TRP A 180 13.46 -27.12 0.17
CA TRP A 180 13.23 -26.25 1.32
C TRP A 180 11.74 -25.88 1.44
N PRO A 181 11.19 -25.79 2.66
CA PRO A 181 9.82 -25.32 2.86
C PRO A 181 9.63 -23.88 2.42
N VAL A 182 8.67 -23.65 1.53
CA VAL A 182 8.24 -22.31 1.11
C VAL A 182 6.75 -22.13 1.37
N SER A 183 6.39 -20.92 1.82
CA SER A 183 5.01 -20.46 2.00
C SER A 183 4.79 -19.20 1.18
N PHE A 184 3.72 -19.15 0.40
CA PHE A 184 3.40 -18.02 -0.45
C PHE A 184 1.90 -17.93 -0.74
N GLY A 185 1.45 -16.72 -1.05
CA GLY A 185 0.06 -16.48 -1.44
C GLY A 185 -0.13 -16.47 -2.94
N VAL A 186 -1.26 -17.01 -3.38
CA VAL A 186 -1.73 -16.96 -4.76
C VAL A 186 -3.04 -16.20 -4.79
N PRO A 187 -3.09 -15.00 -5.41
CA PRO A 187 -4.34 -14.30 -5.61
C PRO A 187 -5.18 -15.00 -6.66
N VAL A 188 -6.49 -14.89 -6.51
CA VAL A 188 -7.50 -15.51 -7.36
C VAL A 188 -8.47 -14.44 -7.85
N PRO A 189 -8.70 -14.33 -9.17
CA PRO A 189 -9.63 -13.35 -9.70
C PRO A 189 -11.07 -13.57 -9.21
N ALA A 190 -11.86 -12.50 -9.14
CA ALA A 190 -13.23 -12.55 -8.61
C ALA A 190 -14.10 -13.55 -9.39
N GLY A 191 -14.72 -14.49 -8.68
CA GLY A 191 -15.58 -15.52 -9.26
C GLY A 191 -14.86 -16.69 -9.95
N ALA A 192 -13.54 -16.62 -10.12
CA ALA A 192 -12.79 -17.62 -10.88
C ALA A 192 -12.69 -18.98 -10.16
N VAL A 193 -12.44 -18.99 -8.84
CA VAL A 193 -12.29 -20.23 -8.07
C VAL A 193 -13.09 -20.17 -6.77
N TRP A 194 -13.92 -21.19 -6.55
CA TRP A 194 -14.80 -21.33 -5.37
C TRP A 194 -14.28 -22.35 -4.37
N ASP A 195 -13.48 -23.31 -4.86
CA ASP A 195 -12.94 -24.40 -4.08
C ASP A 195 -11.43 -24.52 -4.33
N LYS A 196 -10.64 -24.44 -3.24
CA LYS A 196 -9.18 -24.56 -3.28
C LYS A 196 -8.71 -25.90 -3.88
N ARG A 197 -9.56 -26.94 -3.86
CA ARG A 197 -9.28 -28.24 -4.50
C ARG A 197 -9.11 -28.14 -6.00
N GLN A 198 -9.58 -27.06 -6.63
CA GLN A 198 -9.38 -26.81 -8.05
C GLN A 198 -7.96 -26.35 -8.42
N LEU A 199 -7.10 -26.04 -7.44
CA LEU A 199 -5.76 -25.49 -7.70
C LEU A 199 -4.68 -26.50 -7.34
N SER A 200 -3.79 -26.85 -8.27
CA SER A 200 -2.63 -27.70 -8.00
C SER A 200 -1.33 -26.94 -8.25
N LEU A 201 -0.29 -27.31 -7.51
CA LEU A 201 1.08 -26.88 -7.79
C LEU A 201 1.74 -27.94 -8.68
N VAL A 202 2.38 -27.52 -9.76
CA VAL A 202 3.08 -28.39 -10.71
C VAL A 202 4.51 -27.92 -10.94
N ASP A 203 5.39 -28.81 -11.39
CA ASP A 203 6.75 -28.48 -11.82
C ASP A 203 6.79 -28.01 -13.28
N GLY A 204 7.98 -27.67 -13.78
CA GLY A 204 8.18 -27.24 -15.17
C GLY A 204 7.84 -28.29 -16.24
N ALA A 205 7.59 -29.55 -15.87
CA ALA A 205 7.12 -30.62 -16.75
C ALA A 205 5.61 -30.87 -16.59
N GLY A 206 4.89 -30.04 -15.82
CA GLY A 206 3.47 -30.19 -15.52
C GLY A 206 3.15 -31.29 -14.51
N ARG A 207 4.16 -31.89 -13.85
CA ARG A 207 3.95 -32.95 -12.85
C ARG A 207 3.54 -32.34 -11.51
N PRO A 208 2.55 -32.90 -10.82
CA PRO A 208 2.12 -32.40 -9.51
C PRO A 208 3.26 -32.36 -8.49
N VAL A 209 3.35 -31.25 -7.74
CA VAL A 209 4.27 -31.06 -6.62
C VAL A 209 3.49 -31.20 -5.31
N PRO A 210 4.01 -31.90 -4.28
CA PRO A 210 3.36 -31.97 -2.98
C PRO A 210 3.17 -30.58 -2.37
N ALA A 211 1.90 -30.21 -2.14
CA ALA A 211 1.54 -28.91 -1.60
C ALA A 211 0.27 -28.96 -0.74
N GLN A 212 0.29 -28.19 0.34
CA GLN A 212 -0.88 -27.86 1.16
C GLN A 212 -1.46 -26.52 0.76
N ARG A 213 -2.79 -26.39 0.93
CA ARG A 213 -3.57 -25.24 0.50
C ARG A 213 -4.51 -24.80 1.61
N GLU A 214 -4.52 -23.52 1.91
CA GLU A 214 -5.44 -22.88 2.86
C GLU A 214 -6.09 -21.67 2.21
N VAL A 215 -7.39 -21.47 2.44
CA VAL A 215 -8.06 -20.24 2.00
C VAL A 215 -7.63 -19.14 2.96
N ALA A 216 -6.95 -18.12 2.44
CA ALA A 216 -6.47 -16.99 3.21
C ALA A 216 -7.48 -15.82 3.20
N ALA A 217 -8.22 -15.64 2.11
CA ALA A 217 -9.25 -14.62 1.98
C ALA A 217 -10.33 -15.00 0.95
N ARG A 218 -11.49 -14.35 1.04
CA ARG A 218 -12.60 -14.44 0.08
C ARG A 218 -13.00 -13.05 -0.39
N TRP A 219 -13.65 -12.98 -1.55
CA TRP A 219 -14.16 -11.72 -2.10
C TRP A 219 -15.41 -11.19 -1.38
N ALA A 220 -16.15 -12.08 -0.70
CA ALA A 220 -17.37 -11.79 0.03
C ALA A 220 -17.62 -12.89 1.09
N PRO A 221 -18.56 -12.70 2.04
CA PRO A 221 -19.05 -13.79 2.88
C PRO A 221 -19.54 -14.93 2.00
N ASP A 222 -19.11 -16.16 2.27
CA ASP A 222 -19.36 -17.36 1.45
C ASP A 222 -19.00 -17.22 -0.04
N GLY A 223 -18.20 -16.21 -0.38
CA GLY A 223 -17.87 -15.83 -1.74
C GLY A 223 -16.74 -16.65 -2.36
N ALA A 224 -16.37 -16.26 -3.58
CA ALA A 224 -15.23 -16.82 -4.28
C ALA A 224 -13.96 -16.61 -3.47
N ILE A 225 -13.00 -17.51 -3.66
CA ILE A 225 -11.69 -17.38 -3.03
C ILE A 225 -10.98 -16.17 -3.64
N GLN A 226 -10.38 -15.34 -2.79
CA GLN A 226 -9.56 -14.19 -3.19
C GLN A 226 -8.07 -14.51 -3.04
N TRP A 227 -7.68 -15.21 -1.98
CA TRP A 227 -6.30 -15.61 -1.73
C TRP A 227 -6.22 -17.06 -1.25
N VAL A 228 -5.26 -17.81 -1.79
CA VAL A 228 -4.89 -19.15 -1.31
C VAL A 228 -3.44 -19.13 -0.84
N ARG A 229 -3.21 -19.55 0.39
CA ARG A 229 -1.87 -19.84 0.91
C ARG A 229 -1.44 -21.22 0.45
N PHE A 230 -0.29 -21.31 -0.19
CA PHE A 230 0.38 -22.56 -0.53
C PHE A 230 1.54 -22.81 0.44
N GLU A 231 1.68 -24.05 0.84
CA GLU A 231 2.83 -24.55 1.59
C GLU A 231 3.38 -25.76 0.86
N ALA A 232 4.64 -25.67 0.42
CA ALA A 232 5.25 -26.65 -0.47
C ALA A 232 6.73 -26.85 -0.15
N LEU A 233 7.28 -27.95 -0.68
CA LEU A 233 8.71 -28.18 -0.73
C LEU A 233 9.21 -27.80 -2.12
N ALA A 234 10.16 -26.87 -2.18
CA ALA A 234 10.72 -26.39 -3.43
C ALA A 234 12.21 -26.69 -3.48
N ALA A 235 12.69 -27.32 -4.56
CA ALA A 235 14.11 -27.48 -4.80
C ALA A 235 14.70 -26.19 -5.41
N PRO A 236 16.00 -25.91 -5.18
CA PRO A 236 16.67 -24.78 -5.84
C PRO A 236 16.47 -24.82 -7.36
N TRP A 237 16.12 -23.67 -7.94
CA TRP A 237 15.96 -23.47 -9.39
C TRP A 237 14.81 -24.28 -10.02
N GLN A 238 13.99 -24.96 -9.22
CA GLN A 238 12.83 -25.69 -9.71
C GLN A 238 11.82 -24.70 -10.30
N LYS A 239 11.44 -24.91 -11.57
CA LYS A 239 10.30 -24.20 -12.15
C LYS A 239 9.01 -24.74 -11.56
N MET A 240 8.14 -23.87 -11.09
CA MET A 240 6.88 -24.22 -10.48
C MET A 240 5.75 -23.33 -11.01
N ALA A 241 4.55 -23.87 -11.12
CA ALA A 241 3.37 -23.11 -11.50
C ALA A 241 2.12 -23.61 -10.77
N VAL A 242 1.16 -22.72 -10.53
CA VAL A 242 -0.17 -23.08 -10.03
C VAL A 242 -1.12 -23.23 -11.20
N VAL A 243 -1.69 -24.42 -11.35
CA VAL A 243 -2.64 -24.75 -12.41
C VAL A 243 -4.03 -24.97 -11.84
N ARG A 244 -5.05 -24.68 -12.64
CA ARG A 244 -6.44 -24.98 -12.31
C ARG A 244 -6.85 -26.29 -12.98
N SER A 245 -7.43 -27.22 -12.22
CA SER A 245 -7.96 -28.49 -12.70
C SER A 245 -9.22 -28.90 -11.94
N ALA A 246 -10.18 -29.54 -12.60
CA ALA A 246 -11.43 -29.99 -11.99
C ALA A 246 -11.23 -31.05 -10.88
N ALA A 247 -10.09 -31.77 -10.87
CA ALA A 247 -9.79 -32.85 -9.92
C ALA A 247 -8.33 -32.80 -9.46
N ALA A 248 -7.90 -31.67 -8.91
CA ALA A 248 -6.53 -31.44 -8.47
C ALA A 248 -6.21 -32.13 -7.12
N VAL A 249 -5.81 -33.41 -7.18
CA VAL A 249 -5.24 -34.15 -6.03
C VAL A 249 -3.75 -33.88 -5.96
N ALA A 250 -3.30 -33.24 -4.88
CA ALA A 250 -1.87 -33.04 -4.64
C ALA A 250 -1.23 -34.37 -4.21
N PRO A 251 -0.09 -34.77 -4.76
CA PRO A 251 0.61 -35.97 -4.33
C PRO A 251 1.08 -35.81 -2.89
N LYS A 252 1.14 -36.92 -2.15
CA LYS A 252 1.77 -36.92 -0.82
C LYS A 252 3.29 -36.79 -0.99
N PRO A 253 3.99 -36.07 -0.11
CA PRO A 253 5.45 -36.13 -0.05
C PRO A 253 5.93 -37.56 0.19
N ALA A 254 7.14 -37.89 -0.28
CA ALA A 254 7.76 -39.19 -0.06
C ALA A 254 7.87 -39.53 1.44
N GLN A 255 8.13 -38.54 2.28
CA GLN A 255 8.17 -38.65 3.74
C GLN A 255 7.18 -37.64 4.34
N PRO A 256 5.89 -38.01 4.44
CA PRO A 256 4.85 -37.09 4.87
C PRO A 256 4.95 -36.80 6.38
N VAL A 257 4.50 -35.62 6.78
CA VAL A 257 4.28 -35.30 8.20
C VAL A 257 3.16 -36.18 8.75
N ARG A 258 3.35 -36.71 9.96
CA ARG A 258 2.31 -37.42 10.70
C ARG A 258 2.05 -36.70 12.02
N VAL A 259 0.78 -36.51 12.34
CA VAL A 259 0.33 -35.91 13.60
C VAL A 259 -0.49 -36.95 14.33
N SER A 260 -0.20 -37.16 15.62
CA SER A 260 -1.01 -38.01 16.49
C SER A 260 -1.25 -37.31 17.82
N ARG A 261 -2.41 -37.56 18.43
CA ARG A 261 -2.78 -37.04 19.76
C ARG A 261 -2.60 -38.17 20.76
N GLN A 262 -1.82 -37.94 21.82
CA GLN A 262 -1.50 -38.92 22.86
C GLN A 262 -1.81 -38.30 24.22
N GLY A 263 -3.03 -38.52 24.73
CA GLY A 263 -3.50 -37.80 25.92
C GLY A 263 -3.60 -36.29 25.65
N ALA A 264 -2.88 -35.48 26.44
CA ALA A 264 -2.80 -34.04 26.25
C ALA A 264 -1.70 -33.62 25.25
N ASP A 265 -0.85 -34.55 24.83
CA ASP A 265 0.27 -34.29 23.95
C ASP A 265 -0.11 -34.41 22.48
N VAL A 266 0.54 -33.60 21.66
CA VAL A 266 0.55 -33.65 20.20
C VAL A 266 1.93 -34.11 19.76
N VAL A 267 1.98 -35.26 19.10
CA VAL A 267 3.22 -35.83 18.56
C VAL A 267 3.25 -35.59 17.06
N VAL A 268 4.32 -34.94 16.58
CA VAL A 268 4.54 -34.65 15.16
C VAL A 268 5.83 -35.30 14.68
N GLU A 269 5.72 -36.09 13.62
CA GLU A 269 6.82 -36.88 13.05
C GLU A 269 7.12 -36.45 11.61
N SER A 270 8.40 -36.28 11.29
CA SER A 270 8.89 -36.05 9.93
C SER A 270 10.33 -36.54 9.78
N THR A 271 10.61 -37.32 8.73
CA THR A 271 11.99 -37.60 8.28
C THR A 271 12.91 -38.16 9.38
N GLY A 272 12.43 -39.09 10.20
CA GLY A 272 13.17 -39.65 11.33
C GLY A 272 13.25 -38.75 12.57
N ALA A 273 12.74 -37.51 12.51
CA ALA A 273 12.54 -36.68 13.69
C ALA A 273 11.12 -36.86 14.26
N ARG A 274 11.01 -36.84 15.59
CA ARG A 274 9.72 -36.86 16.31
C ARG A 274 9.76 -35.81 17.42
N TYR A 275 8.79 -34.92 17.40
CA TYR A 275 8.57 -33.87 18.39
C TYR A 275 7.36 -34.21 19.24
N VAL A 276 7.55 -34.33 20.55
CA VAL A 276 6.45 -34.48 21.52
C VAL A 276 6.19 -33.11 22.12
N MET A 277 4.98 -32.59 21.90
CA MET A 277 4.60 -31.23 22.27
C MET A 277 3.35 -31.30 23.14
N GLY A 278 3.40 -30.75 24.34
CA GLY A 278 2.33 -30.92 25.30
C GLY A 278 2.39 -29.89 26.40
N PRO A 279 1.41 -29.92 27.32
CA PRO A 279 1.41 -29.03 28.46
C PRO A 279 2.62 -29.31 29.37
N GLY A 280 3.28 -28.27 29.83
CA GLY A 280 4.46 -28.39 30.69
C GLY A 280 5.27 -27.10 30.72
N HIS A 281 6.48 -27.14 31.28
CA HIS A 281 7.36 -25.98 31.35
C HIS A 281 8.11 -25.67 30.04
N SER A 282 7.74 -26.33 28.93
CA SER A 282 8.22 -26.03 27.59
C SER A 282 7.22 -26.50 26.52
N PRO A 283 7.04 -25.74 25.42
CA PRO A 283 6.20 -26.16 24.28
C PRO A 283 6.65 -27.47 23.62
N ILE A 284 7.93 -27.83 23.75
CA ILE A 284 8.49 -29.09 23.25
C ILE A 284 9.00 -29.86 24.45
N ALA A 285 8.34 -30.97 24.76
CA ALA A 285 8.72 -31.85 25.86
C ALA A 285 9.92 -32.72 25.49
N GLU A 286 9.88 -33.32 24.28
CA GLU A 286 10.91 -34.27 23.83
C GLU A 286 11.16 -34.15 22.33
N VAL A 287 12.42 -34.36 21.94
CA VAL A 287 12.87 -34.42 20.54
C VAL A 287 13.64 -35.71 20.33
N TYR A 288 13.17 -36.50 19.39
CA TYR A 288 13.80 -37.75 18.97
C TYR A 288 14.38 -37.65 17.58
N ARG A 289 15.41 -38.46 17.34
CA ARG A 289 15.99 -38.72 16.02
C ARG A 289 16.21 -40.21 15.86
N ASP A 290 15.64 -40.79 14.81
CA ASP A 290 15.81 -42.19 14.43
C ASP A 290 15.55 -43.15 15.63
N GLY A 291 14.48 -42.84 16.40
CA GLY A 291 14.05 -43.60 17.58
C GLY A 291 14.77 -43.25 18.89
N ARG A 292 15.83 -42.43 18.84
CA ARG A 292 16.63 -42.05 20.01
C ARG A 292 16.22 -40.69 20.57
N LEU A 293 16.06 -40.58 21.89
CA LEU A 293 15.84 -39.30 22.58
C LEU A 293 17.13 -38.46 22.52
N LEU A 294 17.09 -37.31 21.86
CA LEU A 294 18.24 -36.41 21.76
C LEU A 294 18.11 -35.17 22.64
N ALA A 295 16.89 -34.66 22.85
CA ALA A 295 16.66 -33.54 23.73
C ALA A 295 15.33 -33.67 24.50
N THR A 296 15.30 -33.13 25.72
CA THR A 296 14.11 -33.11 26.57
C THR A 296 14.06 -31.84 27.43
N ALA A 297 12.86 -31.38 27.73
CA ALA A 297 12.62 -30.34 28.73
C ALA A 297 12.82 -30.86 30.17
N GLN A 298 12.75 -32.18 30.37
CA GLN A 298 12.94 -32.79 31.70
C GLN A 298 14.36 -32.50 32.23
N GLY A 299 14.45 -32.05 33.48
CA GLY A 299 15.73 -31.69 34.10
C GLY A 299 16.38 -30.42 33.55
N ALA A 300 15.68 -29.68 32.67
CA ALA A 300 16.06 -28.36 32.15
C ALA A 300 15.07 -27.29 32.62
N ARG A 301 15.44 -26.01 32.45
CA ARG A 301 14.55 -24.87 32.74
C ARG A 301 13.38 -24.73 31.77
N GLY A 302 13.45 -25.33 30.58
CA GLY A 302 12.40 -25.22 29.55
C GLY A 302 12.37 -23.82 28.94
N LEU A 303 11.18 -23.30 28.64
CA LEU A 303 11.00 -21.92 28.18
C LEU A 303 10.78 -21.02 29.40
N TYR A 304 11.63 -20.02 29.62
CA TYR A 304 11.67 -19.27 30.88
C TYR A 304 12.01 -17.78 30.76
N VAL A 305 11.70 -17.06 31.83
CA VAL A 305 12.17 -15.71 32.14
C VAL A 305 12.75 -15.66 33.56
N VAL A 306 13.71 -14.76 33.78
CA VAL A 306 14.27 -14.44 35.10
C VAL A 306 14.10 -12.96 35.33
N ASP A 307 13.41 -12.60 36.41
CA ASP A 307 13.16 -11.20 36.76
C ASP A 307 14.33 -10.55 37.51
N GLN A 308 14.17 -9.29 37.88
CA GLN A 308 15.20 -8.50 38.56
C GLN A 308 15.55 -9.03 39.96
N GLN A 309 14.61 -9.71 40.64
CA GLN A 309 14.84 -10.36 41.92
C GLN A 309 15.56 -11.72 41.76
N GLY A 310 15.79 -12.17 40.52
CA GLY A 310 16.37 -13.48 40.23
C GLY A 310 15.36 -14.63 40.30
N ARG A 311 14.05 -14.33 40.34
CA ARG A 311 13.01 -15.36 40.36
C ARG A 311 12.86 -15.96 38.97
N LEU A 312 12.83 -17.28 38.91
CA LEU A 312 12.65 -18.04 37.68
C LEU A 312 11.15 -18.30 37.45
N ALA A 313 10.63 -17.84 36.33
CA ALA A 313 9.30 -18.20 35.85
C ALA A 313 9.39 -18.98 34.54
N ARG A 314 8.57 -20.02 34.39
CA ARG A 314 8.58 -20.94 33.24
C ARG A 314 7.22 -20.98 32.56
N ALA A 315 7.17 -21.39 31.30
CA ALA A 315 5.91 -21.70 30.62
C ALA A 315 4.99 -22.55 31.53
N ALA A 316 3.71 -22.22 31.58
CA ALA A 316 2.81 -22.83 32.52
C ALA A 316 2.32 -24.20 32.01
N PRO A 317 2.11 -25.18 32.91
CA PRO A 317 1.70 -26.53 32.52
C PRO A 317 0.25 -26.61 32.03
N ASP A 318 -0.53 -25.54 32.11
CA ASP A 318 -1.91 -25.43 31.60
C ASP A 318 -2.00 -24.95 30.14
N ASP A 319 -0.86 -24.70 29.51
CA ASP A 319 -0.76 -24.26 28.12
C ASP A 319 -1.13 -25.40 27.15
N LYS A 320 -2.38 -25.39 26.70
CA LYS A 320 -2.89 -26.44 25.81
C LYS A 320 -2.41 -26.23 24.37
N PRO A 321 -1.89 -27.27 23.70
CA PRO A 321 -1.56 -27.20 22.29
C PRO A 321 -2.81 -27.02 21.42
N VAL A 322 -2.76 -26.06 20.50
CA VAL A 322 -3.77 -25.85 19.45
C VAL A 322 -3.15 -26.18 18.10
N ILE A 323 -3.70 -27.17 17.41
CA ILE A 323 -3.26 -27.53 16.05
C ILE A 323 -3.88 -26.52 15.06
N GLU A 324 -3.06 -25.62 14.52
CA GLU A 324 -3.48 -24.60 13.54
C GLU A 324 -3.42 -25.11 12.10
N ALA A 325 -2.62 -26.14 11.84
CA ALA A 325 -2.51 -26.81 10.55
C ALA A 325 -2.11 -28.28 10.72
N GLU A 326 -2.78 -29.16 9.98
CA GLU A 326 -2.55 -30.60 9.97
C GLU A 326 -2.62 -31.12 8.53
N GLY A 327 -1.50 -31.61 8.00
CA GLY A 327 -1.49 -32.26 6.69
C GLY A 327 -0.16 -32.93 6.37
N PRO A 328 -0.05 -33.57 5.17
CA PRO A 328 1.09 -34.39 4.82
C PRO A 328 2.37 -33.60 4.48
N VAL A 329 2.29 -32.31 4.19
CA VAL A 329 3.43 -31.42 3.88
C VAL A 329 3.92 -30.68 5.12
N ALA A 330 3.02 -30.19 5.96
CA ALA A 330 3.39 -29.42 7.14
C ALA A 330 2.32 -29.51 8.24
N ALA A 331 2.75 -29.44 9.49
CA ALA A 331 1.89 -29.28 10.66
C ALA A 331 2.37 -28.12 11.53
N SER A 332 1.43 -27.38 12.13
CA SER A 332 1.70 -26.24 13.00
C SER A 332 0.92 -26.38 14.30
N VAL A 333 1.63 -26.32 15.43
CA VAL A 333 1.06 -26.40 16.78
C VAL A 333 1.38 -25.11 17.53
N ARG A 334 0.35 -24.42 18.01
CA ARG A 334 0.42 -23.19 18.79
C ARG A 334 0.23 -23.46 20.28
N PHE A 335 1.01 -22.77 21.10
CA PHE A 335 0.92 -22.66 22.54
C PHE A 335 0.76 -21.19 22.92
N GLU A 336 -0.11 -20.91 23.88
CA GLU A 336 -0.31 -19.55 24.40
C GLU A 336 -0.61 -19.62 25.90
N GLY A 337 0.21 -18.96 26.72
CA GLY A 337 0.06 -19.00 28.16
C GLY A 337 1.18 -18.28 28.91
N PHE A 338 1.20 -18.40 30.23
CA PHE A 338 2.00 -17.54 31.10
C PHE A 338 3.36 -18.11 31.45
N TYR A 339 4.31 -17.21 31.72
CA TYR A 339 5.49 -17.52 32.52
C TYR A 339 5.13 -17.42 33.99
N ARG A 340 5.15 -18.55 34.71
CA ARG A 340 4.75 -18.67 36.12
C ARG A 340 5.93 -19.06 37.01
N THR A 341 6.11 -18.39 38.15
CA THR A 341 7.10 -18.77 39.18
C THR A 341 6.69 -20.05 39.91
N GLU A 342 7.58 -20.60 40.75
CA GLU A 342 7.27 -21.75 41.60
C GLU A 342 6.13 -21.45 42.58
N GLU A 343 6.02 -20.20 43.04
CA GLU A 343 4.95 -19.72 43.93
C GLU A 343 3.63 -19.43 43.19
N GLY A 344 3.60 -19.59 41.87
CA GLY A 344 2.40 -19.39 41.06
C GLY A 344 2.24 -17.98 40.49
N GLU A 345 3.21 -17.09 40.63
CA GLU A 345 3.10 -15.70 40.14
C GLU A 345 3.33 -15.63 38.63
N GLU A 346 2.43 -14.95 37.91
CA GLU A 346 2.53 -14.71 36.47
C GLU A 346 3.34 -13.43 36.19
N LEU A 347 4.47 -13.58 35.49
CA LEU A 347 5.40 -12.48 35.21
C LEU A 347 5.27 -11.91 33.79
N ALA A 348 4.99 -12.77 32.81
CA ALA A 348 4.84 -12.41 31.40
C ALA A 348 4.02 -13.50 30.69
N ARG A 349 3.74 -13.32 29.40
CA ARG A 349 3.06 -14.32 28.56
C ARG A 349 3.92 -14.71 27.36
N HIS A 350 3.75 -15.92 26.85
CA HIS A 350 4.30 -16.34 25.57
C HIS A 350 3.23 -16.80 24.59
N VAL A 351 3.55 -16.63 23.31
CA VAL A 351 2.87 -17.27 22.19
C VAL A 351 3.93 -18.01 21.37
N THR A 352 3.87 -19.33 21.33
CA THR A 352 4.87 -20.17 20.65
C THR A 352 4.21 -21.02 19.58
N ARG A 353 4.73 -21.01 18.35
CA ARG A 353 4.30 -21.90 17.27
C ARG A 353 5.44 -22.80 16.85
N VAL A 354 5.20 -24.11 16.83
CA VAL A 354 6.15 -25.11 16.32
C VAL A 354 5.63 -25.65 15.00
N GLU A 355 6.41 -25.48 13.94
CA GLU A 355 6.10 -25.93 12.58
C GLU A 355 7.09 -27.01 12.13
N VAL A 356 6.56 -28.17 11.77
CA VAL A 356 7.32 -29.30 11.22
C VAL A 356 6.91 -29.52 9.77
N THR A 357 7.88 -29.66 8.87
CA THR A 357 7.65 -29.88 7.43
C THR A 357 8.14 -31.27 7.01
N ALA A 358 7.44 -31.88 6.06
CA ALA A 358 7.81 -33.11 5.38
C ALA A 358 9.22 -33.04 4.78
N GLY A 359 9.94 -34.16 4.77
CA GLY A 359 11.29 -34.24 4.22
C GLY A 359 12.36 -33.46 5.01
N ARG A 360 12.01 -32.84 6.14
CA ARG A 360 12.90 -32.02 6.98
C ARG A 360 12.90 -32.55 8.42
N PRO A 361 14.08 -32.75 9.03
CA PRO A 361 14.19 -33.17 10.42
C PRO A 361 14.00 -32.04 11.43
N GLU A 362 14.18 -30.79 11.02
CA GLU A 362 14.11 -29.61 11.88
C GLU A 362 12.70 -29.02 12.00
N ALA A 363 12.45 -28.33 13.12
CA ALA A 363 11.25 -27.57 13.38
C ALA A 363 11.55 -26.06 13.35
N ARG A 364 10.71 -25.29 12.66
CA ARG A 364 10.71 -23.82 12.73
C ARG A 364 9.83 -23.40 13.90
N VAL A 365 10.29 -22.46 14.69
CA VAL A 365 9.60 -22.00 15.88
C VAL A 365 9.45 -20.48 15.85
N THR A 366 8.23 -19.98 16.02
CA THR A 366 7.99 -18.55 16.28
C THR A 366 7.66 -18.39 17.76
N HIS A 367 8.43 -17.59 18.50
CA HIS A 367 8.20 -17.33 19.92
C HIS A 367 8.00 -15.83 20.16
N THR A 368 6.85 -15.45 20.72
CA THR A 368 6.53 -14.06 21.10
C THR A 368 6.46 -13.94 22.62
N LEU A 369 7.28 -13.06 23.19
CA LEU A 369 7.16 -12.59 24.58
C LEU A 369 6.14 -11.45 24.63
N VAL A 370 5.26 -11.42 25.63
CA VAL A 370 4.35 -10.31 25.92
C VAL A 370 4.49 -9.89 27.38
N LEU A 371 4.70 -8.60 27.62
CA LEU A 371 4.75 -8.04 28.98
C LEU A 371 3.35 -7.85 29.54
N THR A 372 3.07 -8.44 30.70
CA THR A 372 1.74 -8.42 31.33
C THR A 372 1.70 -7.67 32.66
N ARG A 373 2.86 -7.36 33.24
CA ARG A 373 3.04 -6.66 34.52
C ARG A 373 3.57 -5.25 34.30
N ASP A 374 3.29 -4.35 35.26
CA ASP A 374 3.85 -2.99 35.23
C ASP A 374 5.37 -3.08 35.16
N SER A 375 5.95 -2.51 34.11
CA SER A 375 7.40 -2.62 33.86
C SER A 375 8.24 -1.78 34.84
N ASN A 376 7.61 -1.00 35.72
CA ASN A 376 8.27 -0.36 36.86
C ASN A 376 8.35 -1.29 38.08
N GLU A 377 7.58 -2.37 38.10
CA GLU A 377 7.53 -3.36 39.18
C GLU A 377 8.24 -4.66 38.81
N VAL A 378 8.18 -5.07 37.54
CA VAL A 378 8.78 -6.32 37.05
C VAL A 378 9.54 -6.04 35.75
N TRP A 379 10.81 -6.43 35.70
CA TRP A 379 11.64 -6.37 34.49
C TRP A 379 12.58 -7.58 34.44
N PHE A 380 13.18 -7.87 33.29
CA PHE A 380 13.82 -9.17 33.06
C PHE A 380 15.33 -9.08 32.90
N ARG A 381 16.05 -9.94 33.63
CA ARG A 381 17.50 -10.14 33.47
C ARG A 381 17.79 -11.15 32.37
N GLU A 382 16.98 -12.19 32.28
CA GLU A 382 17.22 -13.27 31.33
C GLU A 382 15.90 -13.75 30.74
N ILE A 383 15.89 -14.02 29.45
CA ILE A 383 14.81 -14.72 28.75
C ILE A 383 15.48 -15.83 27.97
N GLY A 384 15.02 -17.06 28.09
CA GLY A 384 15.72 -18.17 27.44
C GLY A 384 14.89 -19.42 27.24
N TRP A 385 15.48 -20.33 26.47
CA TRP A 385 14.97 -21.68 26.24
C TRP A 385 16.12 -22.66 26.44
N GLU A 386 15.99 -23.51 27.45
CA GLU A 386 16.96 -24.53 27.81
C GLU A 386 16.37 -25.93 27.62
N LEU A 387 17.18 -26.81 27.00
CA LEU A 387 16.87 -28.22 26.85
C LEU A 387 18.06 -29.06 27.37
N ALA A 388 17.75 -30.16 28.05
CA ALA A 388 18.73 -31.20 28.32
C ALA A 388 18.96 -31.97 27.02
N VAL A 389 20.22 -32.21 26.67
CA VAL A 389 20.63 -32.86 25.42
C VAL A 389 21.47 -34.08 25.75
N SER A 390 21.26 -35.16 25.00
CA SER A 390 22.01 -36.42 25.17
C SER A 390 22.94 -36.66 23.96
N PRO A 391 24.08 -35.95 23.85
CA PRO A 391 24.99 -36.07 22.71
C PRO A 391 25.84 -37.35 22.71
N GLY A 392 25.86 -38.08 23.83
CA GLY A 392 26.68 -39.27 23.99
C GLY A 392 28.14 -38.97 24.35
N ALA A 393 29.03 -39.89 23.99
CA ALA A 393 30.46 -39.74 24.19
C ALA A 393 31.04 -38.55 23.38
N ALA A 394 32.11 -37.95 23.91
CA ALA A 394 32.83 -36.83 23.30
C ALA A 394 31.93 -35.64 22.87
N PRO A 395 31.16 -35.05 23.81
CA PRO A 395 30.35 -33.87 23.52
C PRO A 395 31.23 -32.70 23.07
N ARG A 396 30.79 -31.98 22.04
CA ARG A 396 31.47 -30.82 21.46
C ARG A 396 30.49 -29.70 21.15
N ALA A 397 30.92 -28.47 21.41
CA ALA A 397 30.23 -27.25 21.00
C ALA A 397 30.70 -26.81 19.61
N LEU A 398 29.75 -26.42 18.76
CA LEU A 398 29.97 -25.95 17.40
C LEU A 398 29.31 -24.57 17.25
N PHE A 399 30.08 -23.63 16.72
CA PHE A 399 29.63 -22.27 16.42
C PHE A 399 30.15 -21.85 15.03
N PRO A 400 29.39 -21.04 14.28
CA PRO A 400 29.90 -20.38 13.08
C PRO A 400 30.95 -19.31 13.43
N SER A 401 31.82 -18.97 12.47
CA SER A 401 32.83 -17.92 12.66
C SER A 401 32.27 -16.49 12.66
N GLY A 402 31.00 -16.32 12.29
CA GLY A 402 30.28 -15.03 12.31
C GLY A 402 28.89 -15.11 11.66
N ARG A 403 28.17 -13.98 11.59
CA ARG A 403 26.88 -13.86 10.90
C ARG A 403 26.96 -14.30 9.44
N ALA A 404 26.03 -15.16 9.02
CA ALA A 404 25.95 -15.74 7.67
C ALA A 404 27.22 -16.47 7.18
N SER A 405 28.16 -16.77 8.08
CA SER A 405 29.39 -17.49 7.72
C SER A 405 29.09 -18.97 7.41
N SER A 406 29.73 -19.49 6.36
CA SER A 406 29.76 -20.92 6.06
C SER A 406 30.86 -21.67 6.82
N GLU A 407 31.81 -20.93 7.39
CA GLU A 407 32.90 -21.47 8.19
C GLU A 407 32.42 -21.76 9.62
N VAL A 408 32.72 -22.97 10.09
CA VAL A 408 32.49 -23.41 11.47
C VAL A 408 33.82 -23.33 12.21
N LEU A 409 33.80 -22.78 13.41
CA LEU A 409 34.97 -22.77 14.27
C LEU A 409 35.40 -24.21 14.62
N PRO A 410 36.68 -24.44 14.94
CA PRO A 410 37.14 -25.74 15.42
C PRO A 410 36.25 -26.25 16.57
N PRO A 411 35.80 -27.52 16.54
CA PRO A 411 34.92 -28.05 17.57
C PRO A 411 35.54 -27.91 18.96
N ILE A 412 34.77 -27.36 19.90
CA ILE A 412 35.24 -27.12 21.27
C ILE A 412 34.85 -28.34 22.13
N PRO A 413 35.80 -29.13 22.64
CA PRO A 413 35.49 -30.29 23.47
C PRO A 413 34.87 -29.86 24.81
N LEU A 414 33.82 -30.56 25.23
CA LEU A 414 33.13 -30.34 26.51
C LEU A 414 33.40 -31.49 27.49
N ALA A 415 34.68 -31.81 27.70
CA ALA A 415 35.11 -32.90 28.56
C ALA A 415 35.29 -32.43 30.01
N GLY A 416 34.62 -33.10 30.97
CA GLY A 416 34.75 -32.83 32.41
C GLY A 416 33.57 -32.08 33.03
N ALA A 417 33.42 -32.17 34.35
CA ALA A 417 32.39 -31.46 35.10
C ALA A 417 32.62 -29.94 35.02
N GLY A 418 31.61 -29.18 34.60
CA GLY A 418 31.68 -27.73 34.45
C GLY A 418 32.25 -27.22 33.12
N ALA A 419 32.65 -28.11 32.20
CA ALA A 419 33.06 -27.71 30.86
C ALA A 419 31.88 -27.14 30.06
N SER A 420 32.02 -25.89 29.63
CA SER A 420 31.03 -25.19 28.79
C SER A 420 31.72 -24.31 27.76
N ALA A 421 30.97 -23.93 26.73
CA ALA A 421 31.35 -22.91 25.77
C ALA A 421 30.12 -22.05 25.46
N ARG A 422 30.35 -20.77 25.22
CA ARG A 422 29.29 -19.83 24.90
C ARG A 422 29.69 -18.88 23.80
N VAL A 423 28.72 -18.36 23.06
CA VAL A 423 28.90 -17.22 22.16
C VAL A 423 27.90 -16.14 22.53
N PHE A 424 28.37 -14.89 22.62
CA PHE A 424 27.59 -13.75 23.06
C PHE A 424 28.01 -12.49 22.29
N GLN A 425 27.02 -11.69 21.87
CA GLN A 425 27.25 -10.36 21.31
C GLN A 425 27.54 -9.39 22.48
N GLU A 426 28.81 -9.22 22.82
CA GLU A 426 29.30 -8.44 23.97
C GLU A 426 28.94 -6.96 23.87
N SER A 427 29.01 -6.40 22.66
CA SER A 427 28.51 -5.06 22.37
C SER A 427 27.87 -5.01 20.98
N GLY A 428 26.94 -4.07 20.80
CA GLY A 428 26.26 -3.87 19.53
C GLY A 428 25.93 -2.41 19.26
N ALA A 429 25.91 -2.07 17.97
CA ALA A 429 25.38 -0.80 17.48
C ALA A 429 23.89 -0.73 17.85
N ARG A 430 23.50 0.29 18.59
CA ARG A 430 22.15 0.46 19.14
C ARG A 430 21.63 1.85 18.85
N LEU A 431 20.33 2.03 19.09
CA LEU A 431 19.71 3.34 19.03
C LEU A 431 20.23 4.26 20.14
N GLY A 432 20.66 5.46 19.77
CA GLY A 432 20.98 6.56 20.65
C GLY A 432 20.31 7.86 20.22
N LEU A 433 20.39 8.87 21.08
CA LEU A 433 19.85 10.21 20.83
C LEU A 433 20.98 11.26 20.88
N ALA A 434 20.89 12.28 20.03
CA ALA A 434 21.82 13.41 19.99
C ALA A 434 21.04 14.74 19.88
N PRO A 435 21.58 15.89 20.34
CA PRO A 435 20.90 17.17 20.16
C PRO A 435 20.78 17.54 18.68
N LEU A 436 19.62 18.06 18.26
CA LEU A 436 19.41 18.55 16.89
C LEU A 436 20.40 19.67 16.54
N LYS A 437 21.21 19.48 15.48
CA LYS A 437 22.23 20.47 15.06
C LYS A 437 21.65 21.78 14.49
N GLN A 438 20.45 21.75 13.92
CA GLN A 438 19.91 22.85 13.09
C GLN A 438 18.82 23.68 13.78
N ASN A 439 18.23 23.17 14.87
CA ASN A 439 17.25 23.91 15.68
C ASN A 439 17.19 23.32 17.09
N PRO A 440 17.98 23.86 18.05
CA PRO A 440 18.05 23.32 19.40
C PRO A 440 16.75 23.50 20.19
N TYR A 441 15.74 24.19 19.64
CA TYR A 441 14.42 24.35 20.23
C TYR A 441 13.43 23.20 19.95
N ARG A 442 13.75 22.22 19.05
CA ARG A 442 12.75 21.22 18.57
C ARG A 442 12.91 19.75 18.99
N GLY A 443 14.01 19.25 19.59
CA GLY A 443 14.14 17.79 19.83
C GLY A 443 15.54 17.18 19.86
N PHE A 444 15.56 15.84 19.82
CA PHE A 444 16.74 15.00 19.64
C PHE A 444 16.71 14.34 18.25
N ASP A 445 17.88 14.22 17.62
CA ASP A 445 18.14 13.35 16.48
C ASP A 445 18.39 11.91 16.95
N VAL A 446 17.97 10.94 16.16
CA VAL A 446 18.28 9.52 16.39
C VAL A 446 19.61 9.20 15.70
N VAL A 447 20.51 8.54 16.42
CA VAL A 447 21.86 8.20 15.95
C VAL A 447 22.20 6.76 16.32
N ALA A 448 22.89 6.04 15.45
CA ALA A 448 23.46 4.74 15.82
C ALA A 448 24.67 4.98 16.74
N ARG A 449 24.77 4.22 17.84
CA ARG A 449 25.89 4.29 18.79
C ARG A 449 26.40 2.91 19.15
N GLY A 450 27.70 2.79 19.42
CA GLY A 450 28.34 1.53 19.81
C GLY A 450 28.91 0.77 18.62
N GLU A 451 29.89 -0.08 18.90
CA GLU A 451 30.53 -0.96 17.93
C GLU A 451 30.08 -2.41 18.16
N ASN A 452 29.88 -3.14 17.08
CA ASN A 452 29.54 -4.56 17.14
C ASN A 452 30.79 -5.36 17.53
N HIS A 453 30.74 -6.08 18.64
CA HIS A 453 31.75 -7.06 19.04
C HIS A 453 31.08 -8.29 19.67
N PHE A 454 31.54 -9.47 19.29
CA PHE A 454 31.14 -10.73 19.90
C PHE A 454 32.37 -11.55 20.29
N ALA A 455 32.17 -12.42 21.29
CA ALA A 455 33.18 -13.38 21.71
C ALA A 455 32.58 -14.78 21.87
N VAL A 456 33.34 -15.79 21.45
CA VAL A 456 33.17 -17.18 21.86
C VAL A 456 34.10 -17.42 23.04
N ARG A 457 33.54 -17.85 24.17
CA ARG A 457 34.30 -18.07 25.41
C ARG A 457 34.15 -19.49 25.92
N ALA A 458 35.22 -20.03 26.48
CA ALA A 458 35.17 -21.25 27.29
C ALA A 458 34.52 -20.98 28.66
N GLY A 459 34.19 -22.06 29.40
CA GLY A 459 33.58 -21.99 30.72
C GLY A 459 34.42 -21.22 31.75
N ASP A 460 35.74 -21.28 31.63
CA ASP A 460 36.70 -20.51 32.44
C ASP A 460 36.81 -19.02 32.05
N GLY A 461 36.07 -18.59 31.02
CA GLY A 461 36.03 -17.20 30.52
C GLY A 461 37.07 -16.87 29.46
N ARG A 462 37.98 -17.79 29.13
CA ARG A 462 38.99 -17.61 28.08
C ARG A 462 38.34 -17.38 26.72
N SER A 463 38.78 -16.36 26.01
CA SER A 463 38.34 -16.08 24.64
C SER A 463 38.91 -17.11 23.68
N LEU A 464 38.06 -17.67 22.83
CA LEU A 464 38.39 -18.69 21.83
C LEU A 464 38.31 -18.14 20.40
N HIS A 465 37.41 -17.19 20.18
CA HIS A 465 37.20 -16.50 18.90
C HIS A 465 36.48 -15.18 19.13
N GLU A 466 36.75 -14.19 18.31
CA GLU A 466 36.10 -12.87 18.38
C GLU A 466 35.82 -12.33 16.98
N GLY A 467 34.86 -11.42 16.89
CA GLY A 467 34.56 -10.73 15.64
C GLY A 467 33.50 -9.66 15.83
N ALA A 468 32.94 -9.14 14.72
CA ALA A 468 31.96 -8.06 14.79
C ALA A 468 30.55 -8.55 15.14
N GLU A 469 29.96 -9.43 14.32
CA GLU A 469 28.60 -9.96 14.53
C GLU A 469 28.63 -11.49 14.72
N MET A 470 28.10 -11.97 15.85
CA MET A 470 27.98 -13.42 16.10
C MET A 470 27.06 -14.10 15.08
N GLY A 471 27.27 -15.39 14.86
CA GLY A 471 26.36 -16.16 14.03
C GLY A 471 25.04 -16.51 14.71
N ASP A 472 24.08 -16.92 13.89
CA ASP A 472 22.69 -17.13 14.30
C ASP A 472 22.42 -18.51 14.90
N TRP A 473 23.43 -19.37 15.05
CA TRP A 473 23.22 -20.75 15.51
C TRP A 473 24.36 -21.29 16.37
N ALA A 474 24.01 -22.29 17.17
CA ALA A 474 24.93 -23.10 17.94
C ALA A 474 24.47 -24.57 17.95
N ALA A 475 25.40 -25.51 18.01
CA ALA A 475 25.08 -26.93 18.08
C ALA A 475 25.90 -27.66 19.13
N LEU A 476 25.23 -28.54 19.88
CA LEU A 476 25.84 -29.51 20.78
C LEU A 476 25.74 -30.90 20.12
N ALA A 477 26.88 -31.52 19.83
CA ALA A 477 26.94 -32.81 19.15
C ALA A 477 27.91 -33.77 19.86
N GLY A 478 27.71 -35.08 19.67
CA GLY A 478 28.62 -36.12 20.16
C GLY A 478 28.44 -37.43 19.37
N ALA A 479 28.88 -38.55 19.93
CA ALA A 479 28.83 -39.87 19.29
C ALA A 479 27.41 -40.34 18.95
N ASP A 480 26.42 -39.86 19.70
CA ASP A 480 25.04 -40.33 19.63
C ASP A 480 24.11 -39.41 18.82
N GLY A 481 24.64 -38.28 18.35
CA GLY A 481 23.86 -37.21 17.71
C GLY A 481 23.95 -35.91 18.50
N GLY A 482 22.96 -35.04 18.31
CA GLY A 482 22.96 -33.74 18.96
C GLY A 482 21.74 -32.89 18.68
N LEU A 483 21.81 -31.63 19.10
CA LEU A 483 20.79 -30.62 18.83
C LEU A 483 21.47 -29.34 18.37
N MET A 484 20.94 -28.76 17.29
CA MET A 484 21.23 -27.39 16.87
C MET A 484 20.05 -26.50 17.22
N VAL A 485 20.35 -25.30 17.72
CA VAL A 485 19.40 -24.20 17.81
C VAL A 485 19.89 -23.03 16.97
N SER A 486 18.98 -22.35 16.29
CA SER A 486 19.26 -21.08 15.63
C SER A 486 18.22 -20.04 16.02
N CYS A 487 18.66 -18.79 16.18
CA CYS A 487 17.80 -17.60 16.33
C CYS A 487 18.18 -16.64 15.21
N ARG A 488 17.24 -16.33 14.31
CA ARG A 488 17.49 -15.47 13.15
C ARG A 488 17.94 -14.08 13.62
N GLU A 489 19.01 -13.57 13.01
CA GLU A 489 19.57 -12.23 13.25
C GLU A 489 19.96 -12.02 14.71
N ALA A 490 20.61 -13.01 15.33
CA ALA A 490 20.94 -13.03 16.74
C ALA A 490 21.81 -11.83 17.16
N ALA A 491 22.89 -11.56 16.41
CA ALA A 491 23.77 -10.41 16.65
C ALA A 491 23.03 -9.06 16.60
N ARG A 492 22.14 -8.90 15.61
CA ARG A 492 21.40 -7.65 15.41
C ARG A 492 20.25 -7.45 16.39
N GLN A 493 19.86 -8.51 17.10
CA GLN A 493 18.85 -8.47 18.16
C GLN A 493 19.46 -8.60 19.57
N HIS A 494 20.72 -8.22 19.73
CA HIS A 494 21.46 -8.31 20.98
C HIS A 494 20.72 -7.65 22.17
N PRO A 495 20.96 -8.13 23.42
CA PRO A 495 21.93 -9.18 23.80
C PRO A 495 21.37 -10.61 23.65
N LYS A 496 21.90 -11.40 22.71
CA LYS A 496 21.61 -12.83 22.52
C LYS A 496 22.82 -13.68 22.92
N GLU A 497 22.58 -14.85 23.50
CA GLU A 497 23.64 -15.78 23.87
C GLU A 497 23.25 -17.22 23.56
N PHE A 498 24.20 -18.00 23.08
CA PHE A 498 24.11 -19.46 23.09
C PHE A 498 25.11 -20.02 24.09
N GLU A 499 24.63 -20.84 25.02
CA GLU A 499 25.45 -21.47 26.07
C GLU A 499 25.31 -22.99 25.98
N LEU A 500 26.43 -23.68 25.82
CA LEU A 500 26.51 -25.12 25.62
C LEU A 500 27.36 -25.77 26.71
N ALA A 501 26.83 -26.82 27.33
CA ALA A 501 27.54 -27.70 28.27
C ALA A 501 27.38 -29.16 27.83
N ALA A 502 28.11 -30.08 28.45
CA ALA A 502 28.18 -31.50 28.02
C ALA A 502 26.82 -32.19 27.79
N GLY A 503 25.75 -31.77 28.47
CA GLY A 503 24.39 -32.30 28.29
C GLY A 503 23.29 -31.23 28.32
N ARG A 504 23.62 -29.97 28.03
CA ARG A 504 22.64 -28.87 28.04
C ARG A 504 22.93 -27.88 26.91
N LEU A 505 21.86 -27.38 26.33
CA LEU A 505 21.89 -26.31 25.34
C LEU A 505 20.88 -25.24 25.76
N THR A 506 21.36 -24.00 25.87
CA THR A 506 20.57 -22.84 26.26
C THR A 506 20.67 -21.78 25.18
N LEU A 507 19.53 -21.39 24.61
CA LEU A 507 19.38 -20.16 23.85
C LEU A 507 18.86 -19.08 24.78
N LYS A 508 19.67 -18.07 25.10
CA LYS A 508 19.19 -16.86 25.77
C LYS A 508 18.71 -15.87 24.72
N LEU A 509 17.40 -15.71 24.65
CA LEU A 509 16.73 -14.69 23.86
C LEU A 509 17.00 -13.29 24.42
N PHE A 510 17.30 -13.15 25.70
CA PHE A 510 17.87 -11.94 26.28
C PHE A 510 18.88 -12.36 27.34
N SER A 511 20.12 -11.90 27.24
CA SER A 511 21.18 -12.20 28.22
C SER A 511 21.63 -10.94 28.95
N ASN A 512 21.62 -10.97 30.29
CA ASN A 512 22.19 -9.89 31.10
C ASN A 512 23.72 -9.99 31.27
N ARG A 513 24.42 -10.85 30.52
CA ARG A 513 25.87 -11.02 30.68
C ARG A 513 26.64 -9.73 30.40
N GLY A 514 26.11 -8.87 29.54
CA GLY A 514 26.63 -7.52 29.28
C GLY A 514 26.39 -6.50 30.40
N GLY A 515 25.76 -6.90 31.52
CA GLY A 515 25.43 -6.03 32.65
C GLY A 515 24.14 -5.23 32.48
N GLU A 516 23.35 -5.51 31.43
CA GLU A 516 22.11 -4.80 31.13
C GLU A 516 20.89 -5.73 31.34
N ASP A 517 19.86 -5.19 31.99
CA ASP A 517 18.55 -5.84 32.09
C ASP A 517 17.59 -5.29 31.01
N LEU A 518 16.55 -6.06 30.68
CA LEU A 518 15.43 -5.61 29.87
C LEU A 518 14.51 -4.74 30.73
N ASP A 519 14.98 -3.52 31.00
CA ASP A 519 14.34 -2.55 31.87
C ASP A 519 13.81 -1.36 31.06
N PHE A 520 12.52 -1.08 31.25
CA PHE A 520 11.79 -0.06 30.53
C PHE A 520 11.70 1.25 31.31
N ARG A 521 12.25 1.34 32.53
CA ARG A 521 12.19 2.58 33.31
C ARG A 521 12.98 3.69 32.63
N THR A 522 12.50 4.91 32.83
CA THR A 522 12.99 6.09 32.13
C THR A 522 14.47 6.36 32.41
N GLU A 523 14.90 6.23 33.67
CA GLU A 523 16.29 6.36 34.07
C GLU A 523 17.23 5.45 33.27
N THR A 524 16.85 4.17 33.11
CA THR A 524 17.62 3.18 32.34
C THR A 524 17.62 3.49 30.85
N LEU A 525 16.49 3.93 30.29
CA LEU A 525 16.38 4.26 28.88
C LEU A 525 17.16 5.52 28.50
N VAL A 526 17.18 6.54 29.37
CA VAL A 526 17.94 7.79 29.17
C VAL A 526 19.45 7.49 29.11
N GLU A 527 19.94 6.59 29.96
CA GLU A 527 21.32 6.09 29.89
C GLU A 527 21.58 5.31 28.60
N LYS A 528 20.68 4.38 28.26
CA LYS A 528 20.79 3.57 27.03
C LYS A 528 20.83 4.42 25.76
N TRP A 529 20.09 5.52 25.71
CA TRP A 529 20.10 6.46 24.59
C TRP A 529 21.30 7.42 24.60
N GLY A 530 22.12 7.41 25.65
CA GLY A 530 23.29 8.28 25.83
C GLY A 530 22.94 9.75 26.05
N LEU A 531 21.75 10.01 26.63
CA LEU A 531 21.26 11.36 26.95
C LEU A 531 21.80 11.87 28.29
N ASP A 532 22.02 10.98 29.25
CA ASP A 532 22.58 11.27 30.57
C ASP A 532 24.00 11.86 30.47
N ALA A 533 24.86 11.27 29.63
CA ALA A 533 26.23 11.71 29.41
C ALA A 533 26.26 13.09 28.75
N LEU A 534 25.34 13.34 27.81
CA LEU A 534 25.18 14.65 27.17
C LEU A 534 24.73 15.73 28.18
N HIS A 535 23.82 15.37 29.09
CA HIS A 535 23.35 16.27 30.15
C HIS A 535 24.48 16.62 31.13
N ARG A 536 25.24 15.62 31.63
CA ARG A 536 26.37 15.81 32.55
C ARG A 536 27.51 16.64 31.94
N GLN A 537 27.75 16.53 30.63
CA GLN A 537 28.79 17.29 29.92
C GLN A 537 28.41 18.76 29.64
N GLY A 538 27.22 19.23 30.06
CA GLY A 538 26.76 20.59 29.76
C GLY A 538 26.54 20.86 28.27
N ARG A 539 26.47 19.80 27.44
CA ARG A 539 26.30 19.89 25.98
C ARG A 539 24.82 19.96 25.56
N VAL A 540 23.91 19.95 26.54
CA VAL A 540 22.48 20.26 26.40
C VAL A 540 22.28 21.71 26.85
N ASN A 541 22.87 22.67 26.15
CA ASN A 541 22.88 24.07 26.58
C ASN A 541 21.89 24.92 25.77
N VAL A 542 20.64 24.94 26.20
CA VAL A 542 19.64 26.00 25.96
C VAL A 542 18.68 25.96 27.15
N ARG A 543 18.26 27.09 27.68
CA ARG A 543 17.35 27.23 28.85
C ARG A 543 16.13 26.27 28.83
N ASN A 544 15.60 25.93 27.64
CA ASN A 544 14.46 25.02 27.45
C ASN A 544 14.82 23.53 27.34
N ALA A 545 16.09 23.18 27.13
CA ALA A 545 16.54 21.80 26.96
C ALA A 545 16.79 21.11 28.31
N THR A 546 17.25 21.86 29.33
CA THR A 546 17.31 21.42 30.73
C THR A 546 15.91 21.13 31.27
N ASP A 547 14.96 22.07 31.12
CA ASP A 547 13.55 21.87 31.49
C ASP A 547 12.93 20.64 30.79
N ARG A 548 13.32 20.37 29.54
CA ARG A 548 12.88 19.17 28.81
C ARG A 548 13.50 17.89 29.35
N MET A 549 14.78 17.89 29.71
CA MET A 549 15.43 16.72 30.32
C MET A 549 14.82 16.43 31.70
N GLU A 550 14.56 17.45 32.51
CA GLU A 550 13.84 17.29 33.78
C GLU A 550 12.43 16.73 33.58
N ARG A 551 11.71 17.17 32.54
CA ARG A 551 10.42 16.58 32.17
C ARG A 551 10.53 15.13 31.73
N ILE A 552 11.57 14.78 30.97
CA ILE A 552 11.81 13.40 30.53
C ILE A 552 12.08 12.53 31.76
N LEU A 553 12.98 12.93 32.66
CA LEU A 553 13.30 12.16 33.87
C LEU A 553 12.10 12.00 34.83
N LYS A 554 11.14 12.94 34.81
CA LYS A 554 9.88 12.82 35.56
C LYS A 554 8.84 11.93 34.88
N TYR A 555 9.05 11.61 33.60
CA TYR A 555 8.12 10.79 32.85
C TYR A 555 8.25 9.35 33.29
N ARG A 556 7.19 8.75 33.85
CA ARG A 556 7.19 7.35 34.26
C ARG A 556 6.58 6.49 33.16
N THR A 557 7.43 5.85 32.36
CA THR A 557 6.97 5.00 31.26
C THR A 557 6.60 3.59 31.76
N ASN A 558 5.69 2.92 31.05
CA ASN A 558 5.24 1.56 31.37
C ASN A 558 4.99 0.77 30.08
N ALA A 559 5.69 -0.36 29.92
CA ALA A 559 5.67 -1.19 28.73
C ALA A 559 4.67 -2.36 28.77
N VAL A 560 3.69 -2.36 29.69
CA VAL A 560 2.59 -3.34 29.68
C VAL A 560 1.95 -3.43 28.29
N GLY A 561 1.78 -4.66 27.81
CA GLY A 561 1.25 -4.97 26.49
C GLY A 561 2.24 -4.87 25.34
N TRP A 562 3.50 -4.47 25.58
CA TRP A 562 4.56 -4.59 24.58
C TRP A 562 4.95 -6.05 24.35
N SER A 563 5.39 -6.36 23.13
CA SER A 563 5.81 -7.72 22.78
C SER A 563 7.10 -7.76 21.95
N LYS A 564 7.69 -8.95 21.86
CA LYS A 564 8.83 -9.24 20.98
C LYS A 564 8.76 -10.65 20.42
N THR A 565 8.76 -10.75 19.10
CA THR A 565 8.74 -12.02 18.36
C THR A 565 10.14 -12.43 17.89
N HIS A 566 10.44 -13.72 18.05
CA HIS A 566 11.69 -14.37 17.67
C HIS A 566 11.41 -15.50 16.68
N GLU A 567 12.26 -15.62 15.67
CA GLU A 567 12.23 -16.73 14.71
C GLU A 567 13.39 -17.68 15.02
N ILE A 568 13.06 -18.91 15.38
CA ILE A 568 13.95 -19.93 15.93
C ILE A 568 13.89 -21.18 15.04
N LEU A 569 14.99 -21.92 14.96
CA LEU A 569 15.05 -23.26 14.36
C LEU A 569 15.60 -24.25 15.38
N LEU A 570 14.96 -25.40 15.53
CA LEU A 570 15.43 -26.52 16.35
C LEU A 570 15.63 -27.75 15.49
N ALA A 571 16.88 -28.20 15.36
CA ALA A 571 17.25 -29.29 14.46
C ALA A 571 17.93 -30.44 15.23
N PRO A 572 17.29 -31.62 15.34
CA PRO A 572 17.97 -32.81 15.82
C PRO A 572 19.02 -33.26 14.80
N LEU A 573 20.22 -33.56 15.28
CA LEU A 573 21.38 -33.84 14.44
C LEU A 573 21.75 -35.32 14.49
N PRO A 574 22.11 -35.94 13.36
CA PRO A 574 22.84 -37.19 13.37
C PRO A 574 24.28 -36.97 13.88
N ALA A 575 24.97 -38.03 14.30
CA ALA A 575 26.33 -37.95 14.85
C ALA A 575 27.36 -37.29 13.89
N SER A 576 27.17 -37.46 12.58
CA SER A 576 28.02 -36.86 11.53
C SER A 576 27.78 -35.37 11.30
N ALA A 577 26.58 -34.86 11.62
CA ALA A 577 26.14 -33.47 11.48
C ALA A 577 26.64 -32.69 10.22
N PRO A 578 26.53 -33.23 8.99
CA PRO A 578 27.27 -32.72 7.83
C PRO A 578 26.76 -31.38 7.27
N ASP A 579 25.51 -30.98 7.53
CA ASP A 579 24.85 -29.85 6.85
C ASP A 579 24.59 -28.63 7.75
N LEU A 580 25.22 -28.57 8.93
CA LEU A 580 25.00 -27.50 9.91
C LEU A 580 25.13 -26.07 9.35
N PRO A 581 26.20 -25.71 8.59
CA PRO A 581 26.38 -24.34 8.14
C PRO A 581 25.31 -23.91 7.14
N LEU A 582 24.96 -24.82 6.23
CA LEU A 582 23.91 -24.59 5.23
C LEU A 582 22.55 -24.41 5.93
N LEU A 583 22.24 -25.23 6.93
CA LEU A 583 20.99 -25.13 7.67
C LEU A 583 20.87 -23.79 8.42
N GLY A 584 21.94 -23.38 9.11
CA GLY A 584 22.01 -22.11 9.80
C GLY A 584 21.86 -20.93 8.83
N ARG A 585 22.57 -20.98 7.70
CA ARG A 585 22.49 -19.95 6.67
C ARG A 585 21.09 -19.84 6.05
N LEU A 586 20.42 -20.94 5.74
CA LEU A 586 19.06 -20.92 5.17
C LEU A 586 17.97 -20.47 6.17
N HIS A 587 18.26 -20.53 7.47
CA HIS A 587 17.40 -19.92 8.48
C HIS A 587 17.60 -18.40 8.55
N SER A 588 18.84 -17.91 8.46
CA SER A 588 19.18 -16.49 8.42
C SER A 588 18.71 -15.83 7.11
N GLU A 589 19.15 -16.39 5.98
CA GLU A 589 18.84 -15.98 4.61
C GLU A 589 17.70 -16.86 4.09
N ARG A 590 16.46 -16.42 4.28
CA ARG A 590 15.29 -17.23 3.93
C ARG A 590 15.16 -17.48 2.44
N VAL A 591 14.65 -18.66 2.12
CA VAL A 591 14.13 -18.99 0.79
C VAL A 591 12.72 -18.42 0.66
N TYR A 592 12.48 -17.65 -0.40
CA TYR A 592 11.16 -17.10 -0.71
C TYR A 592 10.57 -17.77 -1.94
N ALA A 593 9.24 -17.83 -1.98
CA ALA A 593 8.48 -18.13 -3.18
C ALA A 593 7.46 -17.02 -3.38
N HIS A 594 7.23 -16.63 -4.62
CA HIS A 594 6.21 -15.64 -4.95
C HIS A 594 5.66 -15.88 -6.36
N VAL A 595 4.40 -15.52 -6.56
CA VAL A 595 3.77 -15.56 -7.88
C VAL A 595 4.31 -14.41 -8.75
N ASP A 596 4.23 -14.59 -10.06
CA ASP A 596 4.53 -13.54 -11.02
C ASP A 596 3.77 -12.23 -10.69
N PRO A 597 4.44 -11.08 -10.53
CA PRO A 597 3.80 -9.78 -10.34
C PRO A 597 2.73 -9.44 -11.38
N ARG A 598 2.91 -9.90 -12.63
CA ARG A 598 1.92 -9.72 -13.69
C ARG A 598 0.60 -10.45 -13.38
N TRP A 599 0.67 -11.65 -12.80
CA TRP A 599 -0.52 -12.37 -12.37
C TRP A 599 -1.26 -11.62 -11.26
N ILE A 600 -0.53 -11.09 -10.27
CA ILE A 600 -1.12 -10.28 -9.20
C ILE A 600 -1.93 -9.12 -9.80
N TYR A 601 -1.34 -8.41 -10.77
CA TYR A 601 -2.01 -7.34 -11.52
C TYR A 601 -3.26 -7.83 -12.27
N GLU A 602 -3.16 -8.93 -13.02
CA GLU A 602 -4.26 -9.50 -13.81
C GLU A 602 -5.46 -9.94 -12.94
N THR A 603 -5.21 -10.39 -11.71
CA THR A 603 -6.30 -10.77 -10.78
C THR A 603 -7.11 -9.61 -10.22
N ARG A 604 -6.62 -8.37 -10.38
CA ARG A 604 -7.23 -7.14 -9.85
C ARG A 604 -7.45 -7.13 -8.32
N VAL A 605 -6.75 -7.98 -7.56
CA VAL A 605 -6.79 -7.94 -6.07
C VAL A 605 -6.27 -6.63 -5.48
N PHE A 606 -5.44 -5.90 -6.24
CA PHE A 606 -5.00 -4.53 -5.94
C PHE A 606 -5.37 -3.56 -7.08
N ASP A 607 -6.42 -3.88 -7.84
CA ASP A 607 -6.94 -3.10 -8.97
C ASP A 607 -5.91 -2.79 -10.08
N GLY A 608 -5.51 -1.53 -10.21
CA GLY A 608 -4.58 -1.01 -11.20
C GLY A 608 -3.14 -0.95 -10.70
N LEU A 609 -2.75 -1.83 -9.77
CA LEU A 609 -1.36 -1.93 -9.33
C LEU A 609 -0.47 -2.50 -10.46
N HIS A 610 -0.12 -1.65 -11.43
CA HIS A 610 0.66 -2.04 -12.60
C HIS A 610 2.01 -2.67 -12.19
N PRO A 611 2.44 -3.79 -12.79
CA PRO A 611 3.74 -4.39 -12.49
C PRO A 611 4.87 -3.42 -12.86
N ARG A 612 6.07 -3.63 -12.28
CA ARG A 612 7.25 -2.82 -12.63
C ARG A 612 7.54 -2.94 -14.13
N ASP A 613 7.54 -1.82 -14.85
CA ASP A 613 7.66 -1.80 -16.32
C ASP A 613 8.65 -0.71 -16.79
N PRO A 614 9.96 -1.00 -16.69
CA PRO A 614 11.00 -0.06 -17.10
C PRO A 614 11.11 0.07 -18.63
N GLU A 615 10.47 -0.82 -19.40
CA GLU A 615 10.50 -0.77 -20.86
C GLU A 615 9.57 0.32 -21.39
N ARG A 616 8.33 0.38 -20.88
CA ARG A 616 7.36 1.40 -21.28
C ARG A 616 7.49 2.70 -20.48
N PHE A 617 7.96 2.61 -19.24
CA PHE A 617 8.05 3.76 -18.32
C PHE A 617 9.44 3.92 -17.69
N PRO A 618 10.54 3.93 -18.47
CA PRO A 618 11.90 3.89 -17.94
C PRO A 618 12.20 4.99 -16.92
N GLN A 619 11.76 6.22 -17.18
CA GLN A 619 12.02 7.36 -16.31
C GLN A 619 11.17 7.33 -15.03
N ALA A 620 9.90 6.90 -15.12
CA ALA A 620 9.03 6.81 -13.95
C ALA A 620 9.46 5.66 -13.02
N GLU A 621 9.91 4.53 -13.57
CA GLU A 621 10.48 3.44 -12.76
C GLU A 621 11.85 3.81 -12.18
N ALA A 622 12.70 4.53 -12.92
CA ALA A 622 13.93 5.08 -12.35
C ALA A 622 13.63 6.02 -11.17
N ALA A 623 12.55 6.81 -11.26
CA ALA A 623 12.13 7.71 -10.18
C ALA A 623 11.66 6.96 -8.95
N TYR A 624 10.91 5.89 -9.20
CA TYR A 624 10.48 4.96 -8.18
C TYR A 624 11.68 4.32 -7.46
N ASP A 625 12.65 3.81 -8.21
CA ASP A 625 13.84 3.12 -7.70
C ASP A 625 14.76 4.09 -6.93
N ALA A 626 15.01 5.29 -7.44
CA ALA A 626 15.82 6.31 -6.78
C ALA A 626 15.21 6.77 -5.45
N TYR A 627 13.88 6.83 -5.37
CA TYR A 627 13.19 7.13 -4.13
C TYR A 627 13.29 5.98 -3.12
N LEU A 628 13.34 4.73 -3.58
CA LEU A 628 13.48 3.53 -2.74
C LEU A 628 14.89 3.33 -2.19
N ALA A 629 15.91 3.62 -3.01
CA ALA A 629 17.29 3.24 -2.75
C ALA A 629 17.79 3.59 -1.34
N PRO A 630 17.60 4.82 -0.80
CA PRO A 630 18.07 5.16 0.53
C PRO A 630 17.46 4.28 1.61
N TYR A 631 16.19 3.89 1.48
CA TYR A 631 15.48 3.09 2.47
C TYR A 631 15.92 1.62 2.44
N VAL A 632 16.12 1.08 1.25
CA VAL A 632 16.57 -0.30 1.05
C VAL A 632 18.03 -0.47 1.46
N GLU A 633 18.86 0.55 1.24
CA GLU A 633 20.29 0.49 1.51
C GLU A 633 20.65 0.78 2.98
N THR A 634 19.94 1.71 3.63
CA THR A 634 20.36 2.18 4.96
C THR A 634 19.59 1.58 6.13
N LEU A 635 18.28 1.33 5.99
CA LEU A 635 17.43 0.94 7.13
C LEU A 635 17.70 -0.46 7.71
N PRO A 636 17.97 -1.52 6.91
CA PRO A 636 18.17 -2.87 7.45
C PRO A 636 19.36 -3.02 8.41
N GLY A 637 20.26 -2.04 8.47
CA GLY A 637 21.43 -2.03 9.35
C GLY A 637 21.55 -0.82 10.28
N ALA A 638 20.62 0.15 10.23
CA ALA A 638 20.75 1.41 10.97
C ALA A 638 20.42 1.29 12.47
N TRP A 639 19.41 0.50 12.81
CA TRP A 639 18.86 0.41 14.18
C TRP A 639 18.82 -1.04 14.62
N LEU A 640 19.75 -1.43 15.50
CA LEU A 640 19.84 -2.79 16.05
C LEU A 640 19.56 -2.78 17.56
N GLY A 641 19.47 -3.96 18.14
CA GLY A 641 19.19 -4.20 19.55
C GLY A 641 17.83 -4.83 19.80
N PHE A 642 17.64 -5.36 21.00
CA PHE A 642 16.48 -6.18 21.34
C PHE A 642 15.12 -5.51 21.05
N VAL A 643 14.98 -4.23 21.42
CA VAL A 643 13.75 -3.44 21.22
C VAL A 643 13.71 -2.82 19.81
N ASP A 644 14.83 -2.24 19.36
CA ASP A 644 14.85 -1.31 18.23
C ASP A 644 15.08 -1.97 16.86
N TYR A 645 15.53 -3.22 16.82
CA TYR A 645 15.78 -3.97 15.59
C TYR A 645 14.57 -3.95 14.65
N HIS A 646 14.73 -3.31 13.48
CA HIS A 646 13.68 -2.98 12.51
C HIS A 646 12.49 -2.13 13.02
N ALA A 647 12.41 -1.86 14.32
CA ALA A 647 11.37 -1.05 14.95
C ALA A 647 11.63 0.45 14.77
N GLY A 648 12.91 0.81 14.60
CA GLY A 648 13.45 2.17 14.52
C GLY A 648 12.63 3.15 13.65
N PRO A 649 12.94 4.45 13.72
CA PRO A 649 12.20 5.45 12.99
C PRO A 649 12.46 5.18 11.51
N MET A 650 11.47 4.61 10.82
CA MET A 650 11.62 4.27 9.42
C MET A 650 11.80 5.54 8.55
N TRP A 651 11.47 6.72 9.11
CA TRP A 651 11.40 8.00 8.41
C TRP A 651 11.63 9.15 9.41
N VAL A 652 12.89 9.53 9.72
CA VAL A 652 13.17 10.77 10.46
C VAL A 652 12.90 11.97 9.53
N ASN A 653 11.63 12.17 9.19
CA ASN A 653 11.14 13.14 8.21
C ASN A 653 10.21 14.18 8.83
N PHE A 654 10.23 14.28 10.17
CA PHE A 654 9.69 15.40 10.92
C PHE A 654 10.61 15.60 12.13
N PRO A 655 11.41 16.68 12.19
CA PRO A 655 12.26 16.98 13.32
C PRO A 655 11.46 16.84 14.62
N GLY A 656 11.83 15.83 15.41
CA GLY A 656 11.16 15.50 16.66
C GLY A 656 9.86 14.69 16.57
N ARG A 657 9.64 13.73 15.65
CA ARG A 657 8.56 12.70 15.78
C ARG A 657 8.99 11.29 15.35
N TYR A 658 9.37 10.45 16.32
CA TYR A 658 9.99 9.12 16.13
C TYR A 658 9.09 8.02 15.51
N ARG A 659 7.78 8.04 15.78
CA ARG A 659 6.88 6.90 15.50
C ARG A 659 6.06 7.01 14.21
N LEU A 660 6.08 8.15 13.51
CA LEU A 660 5.21 8.39 12.36
C LEU A 660 5.73 7.72 11.08
N ASP A 661 4.95 6.82 10.48
CA ASP A 661 5.34 6.13 9.23
C ASP A 661 4.46 6.41 7.99
N ARG A 662 3.29 7.06 8.14
CA ARG A 662 2.35 7.42 7.03
C ARG A 662 2.16 6.33 5.94
N ASN A 663 1.68 5.14 6.30
CA ASN A 663 1.38 3.99 5.40
C ASN A 663 2.59 3.38 4.66
N SER A 664 3.80 3.87 4.90
CA SER A 664 5.02 3.41 4.21
C SER A 664 5.22 1.89 4.27
N ARG A 665 4.95 1.26 5.41
CA ARG A 665 5.11 -0.18 5.60
C ARG A 665 4.18 -1.01 4.71
N ALA A 666 2.94 -0.57 4.54
CA ALA A 666 2.01 -1.22 3.60
C ALA A 666 2.42 -0.98 2.14
N ASN A 667 2.95 0.21 1.82
CA ASN A 667 3.42 0.52 0.48
C ASN A 667 4.66 -0.28 0.07
N LEU A 668 5.53 -0.65 1.01
CA LEU A 668 6.66 -1.55 0.76
C LEU A 668 6.17 -2.94 0.31
N TRP A 669 5.08 -3.45 0.89
CA TRP A 669 4.45 -4.69 0.41
C TRP A 669 3.89 -4.56 -1.00
N LEU A 670 3.30 -3.41 -1.35
CA LEU A 670 2.83 -3.15 -2.72
C LEU A 670 4.00 -3.03 -3.71
N ALA A 671 5.12 -2.41 -3.31
CA ALA A 671 6.34 -2.37 -4.12
C ALA A 671 6.91 -3.77 -4.38
N TYR A 672 6.91 -4.62 -3.35
CA TYR A 672 7.27 -6.03 -3.49
C TYR A 672 6.30 -6.77 -4.42
N ALA A 673 4.98 -6.60 -4.27
CA ALA A 673 3.99 -7.24 -5.12
C ALA A 673 4.14 -6.88 -6.61
N ARG A 674 4.65 -5.68 -6.93
CA ARG A 674 4.92 -5.23 -8.31
C ARG A 674 6.20 -5.78 -8.92
N SER A 675 7.17 -6.18 -8.11
CA SER A 675 8.55 -6.42 -8.57
C SER A 675 9.09 -7.82 -8.23
N GLY A 676 8.58 -8.46 -7.17
CA GLY A 676 9.14 -9.70 -6.63
C GLY A 676 10.52 -9.53 -5.96
N ALA A 677 11.02 -8.31 -5.77
CA ALA A 677 12.41 -8.07 -5.36
C ALA A 677 12.69 -8.45 -3.89
N ARG A 678 13.71 -9.29 -3.67
CA ARG A 678 14.18 -9.74 -2.34
C ARG A 678 14.43 -8.62 -1.36
N ARG A 679 15.16 -7.58 -1.77
CA ARG A 679 15.54 -6.49 -0.84
C ARG A 679 14.33 -5.70 -0.33
N LEU A 680 13.31 -5.53 -1.18
CA LEU A 680 12.05 -4.93 -0.77
C LEU A 680 11.28 -5.85 0.18
N ARG A 681 11.33 -7.16 -0.10
CA ARG A 681 10.73 -8.16 0.76
C ARG A 681 11.35 -8.16 2.17
N ASP A 682 12.67 -8.19 2.26
CA ASP A 682 13.39 -8.21 3.54
C ASP A 682 13.10 -6.94 4.36
N LEU A 683 13.11 -5.77 3.71
CA LEU A 683 12.77 -4.51 4.37
C LEU A 683 11.31 -4.47 4.84
N ALA A 684 10.35 -4.85 3.98
CA ALA A 684 8.93 -4.88 4.30
C ALA A 684 8.62 -5.85 5.45
N GLU A 685 9.18 -7.05 5.40
CA GLU A 685 9.04 -8.07 6.43
C GLU A 685 9.59 -7.57 7.77
N GLY A 686 10.87 -7.16 7.82
CA GLY A 686 11.52 -6.74 9.05
C GLY A 686 10.77 -5.60 9.73
N THR A 687 10.49 -4.52 8.99
CA THR A 687 9.83 -3.33 9.58
C THR A 687 8.39 -3.57 9.99
N ASN A 688 7.64 -4.35 9.21
CA ASN A 688 6.23 -4.57 9.47
C ASN A 688 6.04 -5.47 10.68
N ARG A 689 6.85 -6.53 10.80
CA ARG A 689 6.79 -7.45 11.95
C ARG A 689 7.25 -6.76 13.23
N ALA A 690 8.31 -5.96 13.16
CA ALA A 690 8.70 -5.13 14.30
C ALA A 690 7.60 -4.15 14.72
N ALA A 691 6.88 -3.52 13.77
CA ALA A 691 5.76 -2.64 14.10
C ALA A 691 4.54 -3.38 14.68
N GLN A 692 4.28 -4.61 14.26
CA GLN A 692 3.23 -5.45 14.84
C GLN A 692 3.55 -5.81 16.30
N ASP A 693 4.81 -6.05 16.63
CA ASP A 693 5.24 -6.28 18.01
C ASP A 693 5.17 -5.00 18.87
N ASN A 694 5.67 -3.89 18.32
CA ASN A 694 5.92 -2.65 19.06
C ASN A 694 4.71 -1.71 19.18
N LEU A 695 3.82 -1.69 18.19
CA LEU A 695 2.81 -0.65 18.00
C LEU A 695 1.38 -1.21 18.02
N VAL A 696 1.22 -2.40 18.59
CA VAL A 696 -0.04 -3.03 18.96
C VAL A 696 0.07 -3.36 20.45
N ALA A 697 -1.01 -3.16 21.22
CA ALA A 697 -1.05 -3.63 22.60
C ALA A 697 -1.45 -5.11 22.59
N HIS A 698 -0.61 -5.98 23.13
CA HIS A 698 -0.83 -7.43 23.18
C HIS A 698 -1.42 -7.90 24.52
N TRP A 699 -1.59 -6.96 25.45
CA TRP A 699 -2.16 -7.17 26.77
C TRP A 699 -2.88 -5.91 27.24
N ASP A 700 -3.87 -6.08 28.11
CA ASP A 700 -4.59 -4.97 28.73
C ASP A 700 -3.72 -4.31 29.80
N GLY A 701 -3.86 -2.99 29.93
CA GLY A 701 -3.07 -2.21 30.88
C GLY A 701 -3.56 -0.77 30.97
N PRO A 702 -2.88 0.09 31.75
CA PRO A 702 -3.27 1.49 31.90
C PRO A 702 -3.36 2.22 30.55
N GLY A 703 -4.58 2.53 30.10
CA GLY A 703 -4.82 3.17 28.80
C GLY A 703 -4.54 2.28 27.58
N LYS A 704 -4.49 0.95 27.78
CA LYS A 704 -4.19 -0.07 26.77
C LYS A 704 -5.29 -1.11 26.72
N THR A 705 -5.69 -1.46 25.51
CA THR A 705 -6.60 -2.56 25.19
C THR A 705 -5.88 -3.56 24.31
N ARG A 706 -5.82 -4.82 24.71
CA ARG A 706 -5.27 -5.92 23.91
C ARG A 706 -5.89 -5.93 22.51
N GLY A 707 -5.08 -6.09 21.48
CA GLY A 707 -5.46 -6.09 20.06
C GLY A 707 -5.59 -4.71 19.40
N MET A 708 -5.61 -3.62 20.18
CA MET A 708 -5.69 -2.27 19.61
C MET A 708 -4.34 -1.66 19.26
N LEU A 709 -4.34 -0.74 18.31
CA LEU A 709 -3.13 -0.03 17.87
C LEU A 709 -2.70 0.99 18.93
N VAL A 710 -1.39 1.11 19.16
CA VAL A 710 -0.80 2.07 20.10
C VAL A 710 -0.54 3.40 19.38
N ASN A 711 -1.10 4.51 19.86
CA ASN A 711 -0.98 5.82 19.22
C ASN A 711 0.47 6.37 19.25
N THR A 712 0.89 7.08 18.19
CA THR A 712 2.16 7.82 18.08
C THR A 712 2.27 9.06 18.98
N SER A 713 1.17 9.66 19.42
CA SER A 713 1.16 10.85 20.28
C SER A 713 1.08 10.47 21.76
N GLY A 714 2.23 10.23 22.38
CA GLY A 714 2.37 9.99 23.83
C GLY A 714 2.81 11.24 24.60
N GLU A 715 2.69 11.20 25.91
CA GLU A 715 3.05 12.30 26.83
C GLU A 715 4.57 12.54 26.88
N SER A 716 5.37 11.55 26.46
CA SER A 716 6.84 11.57 26.44
C SER A 716 7.52 12.57 25.50
N GLY A 717 6.78 13.30 24.64
CA GLY A 717 7.38 14.33 23.79
C GLY A 717 8.36 13.81 22.72
N ASN A 718 7.94 12.77 22.00
CA ASN A 718 8.60 12.13 20.85
C ASN A 718 9.89 11.34 21.15
N LEU A 719 10.03 10.83 22.37
CA LEU A 719 11.02 9.81 22.70
C LEU A 719 10.76 8.50 21.93
N PRO A 720 11.79 7.64 21.77
CA PRO A 720 11.66 6.36 21.10
C PRO A 720 11.00 5.29 21.98
N LEU A 721 9.83 5.61 22.51
CA LEU A 721 9.01 4.76 23.37
C LEU A 721 7.86 4.19 22.54
N HIS A 722 8.02 2.95 22.07
CA HIS A 722 7.02 2.28 21.22
C HIS A 722 5.69 2.04 21.96
N TRP A 723 5.76 1.76 23.26
CA TRP A 723 4.64 1.42 24.14
C TRP A 723 3.94 2.63 24.79
N ASP A 724 4.33 3.86 24.51
CA ASP A 724 3.92 5.02 25.33
C ASP A 724 2.47 5.50 25.12
N GLY A 725 1.94 5.31 23.92
CA GLY A 725 0.64 5.92 23.55
C GLY A 725 -0.56 5.15 24.08
N ARG A 726 -1.70 5.81 24.26
CA ARG A 726 -2.96 5.09 24.49
C ARG A 726 -3.34 4.25 23.29
N THR A 727 -4.10 3.19 23.50
CA THR A 727 -4.67 2.43 22.39
C THR A 727 -5.80 3.17 21.70
N SER A 728 -5.98 2.91 20.41
CA SER A 728 -7.05 3.48 19.59
C SER A 728 -7.41 2.50 18.47
N THR A 729 -8.62 2.65 17.93
CA THR A 729 -9.07 1.89 16.74
C THR A 729 -8.31 2.29 15.48
N MET A 730 -7.68 3.47 15.48
CA MET A 730 -6.71 3.90 14.47
C MET A 730 -5.56 4.66 15.13
N GLU A 731 -4.37 4.61 14.54
CA GLU A 731 -3.24 5.42 14.99
C GLU A 731 -3.15 6.76 14.24
N ALA A 732 -3.34 6.74 12.92
CA ALA A 732 -3.39 7.91 12.04
C ALA A 732 -4.28 7.64 10.82
N SER A 733 -4.57 8.66 10.01
CA SER A 733 -5.41 8.52 8.79
C SER A 733 -4.84 7.60 7.71
N GLU A 734 -3.60 7.15 7.89
CA GLU A 734 -2.83 6.36 6.93
C GLU A 734 -2.22 5.14 7.66
N TRP A 735 -2.84 4.66 8.74
CA TRP A 735 -2.32 3.56 9.56
C TRP A 735 -3.38 2.51 9.75
N THR A 736 -3.37 1.46 8.92
CA THR A 736 -4.46 0.45 8.93
C THR A 736 -3.98 -0.98 9.05
N LEU A 737 -4.93 -1.90 9.27
CA LEU A 737 -4.69 -3.35 9.28
C LEU A 737 -4.15 -3.89 7.94
N ASN A 738 -4.16 -3.09 6.87
CA ASN A 738 -3.63 -3.46 5.55
C ASN A 738 -2.20 -4.03 5.62
N ARG A 739 -1.34 -3.50 6.49
CA ARG A 739 0.04 -3.97 6.62
C ARG A 739 0.14 -5.41 7.12
N SER A 740 -0.75 -5.80 8.03
CA SER A 740 -0.82 -7.17 8.56
C SER A 740 -1.50 -8.08 7.53
N LEU A 741 -2.55 -7.60 6.88
CA LEU A 741 -3.23 -8.34 5.81
C LEU A 741 -2.30 -8.62 4.63
N LEU A 742 -1.48 -7.65 4.19
CA LEU A 742 -0.54 -7.84 3.08
C LEU A 742 0.58 -8.83 3.43
N ASP A 743 1.14 -8.79 4.65
CA ASP A 743 2.12 -9.79 5.12
C ASP A 743 1.47 -11.18 5.28
N TYR A 744 0.20 -11.26 5.63
CA TYR A 744 -0.48 -12.56 5.64
C TYR A 744 -0.78 -13.05 4.22
N TYR A 745 -1.33 -12.21 3.34
CA TYR A 745 -1.76 -12.60 2.01
C TYR A 745 -0.60 -12.91 1.08
N LEU A 746 0.47 -12.12 1.08
CA LEU A 746 1.61 -12.36 0.18
C LEU A 746 2.50 -13.50 0.66
N THR A 747 2.42 -13.90 1.93
CA THR A 747 3.50 -14.64 2.59
C THR A 747 3.04 -15.82 3.45
N GLY A 748 1.81 -15.76 3.95
CA GLY A 748 1.22 -16.76 4.82
C GLY A 748 1.72 -16.71 6.26
N TRP A 749 2.36 -15.61 6.70
CA TRP A 749 2.84 -15.49 8.08
C TRP A 749 1.69 -15.37 9.08
N ARG A 750 1.44 -16.44 9.84
CA ARG A 750 0.26 -16.60 10.70
C ARG A 750 0.14 -15.54 11.80
N ARG A 751 1.25 -15.02 12.32
CA ARG A 751 1.20 -13.99 13.37
C ARG A 751 0.55 -12.70 12.89
N ALA A 752 0.71 -12.32 11.61
CA ALA A 752 -0.01 -11.17 11.09
C ALA A 752 -1.54 -11.36 11.05
N ALA A 753 -2.01 -12.59 10.87
CA ALA A 753 -3.42 -12.92 11.00
C ALA A 753 -3.93 -12.80 12.45
N ASP A 754 -3.09 -13.12 13.44
CA ASP A 754 -3.45 -12.92 14.86
C ASP A 754 -3.71 -11.45 15.16
N ILE A 755 -2.89 -10.52 14.64
CA ILE A 755 -3.05 -9.08 14.87
C ILE A 755 -4.44 -8.60 14.43
N VAL A 756 -4.94 -9.11 13.30
CA VAL A 756 -6.27 -8.73 12.78
C VAL A 756 -7.40 -9.34 13.63
N ARG A 757 -7.23 -10.58 14.11
CA ARG A 757 -8.19 -11.25 15.00
C ARG A 757 -8.25 -10.58 16.37
N GLU A 758 -7.10 -10.36 16.99
CA GLU A 758 -7.00 -9.66 18.28
C GLU A 758 -7.61 -8.26 18.18
N ASN A 759 -7.40 -7.54 17.07
CA ASN A 759 -8.05 -6.24 16.84
C ASN A 759 -9.58 -6.36 16.73
N THR A 760 -10.06 -7.38 16.02
CA THR A 760 -11.49 -7.64 15.88
C THR A 760 -12.11 -7.94 17.24
N ASP A 761 -11.49 -8.81 18.03
CA ASP A 761 -11.94 -9.18 19.37
C ASP A 761 -11.98 -7.95 20.28
N ALA A 762 -10.97 -7.09 20.21
CA ALA A 762 -10.90 -5.85 20.98
C ALA A 762 -12.04 -4.87 20.65
N VAL A 763 -12.30 -4.66 19.36
CA VAL A 763 -13.35 -3.76 18.88
C VAL A 763 -14.73 -4.31 19.24
N CYS A 764 -14.97 -5.60 18.99
CA CYS A 764 -16.23 -6.25 19.27
C CYS A 764 -16.52 -6.36 20.77
N GLY A 765 -15.52 -6.70 21.60
CA GLY A 765 -15.68 -6.77 23.06
C GLY A 765 -16.12 -5.44 23.67
N HIS A 766 -15.55 -4.32 23.19
CA HIS A 766 -15.99 -2.98 23.60
C HIS A 766 -17.44 -2.66 23.22
N MET A 767 -17.95 -3.25 22.12
CA MET A 767 -19.35 -3.08 21.72
C MET A 767 -20.30 -3.81 22.68
N ASP A 768 -19.92 -5.00 23.14
CA ASP A 768 -20.75 -5.86 23.98
C ASP A 768 -20.85 -5.32 25.42
N GLU A 769 -19.74 -4.82 26.01
CA GLU A 769 -19.71 -4.32 27.39
C GLU A 769 -20.54 -3.05 27.62
N GLN A 770 -20.74 -2.22 26.60
CA GLN A 770 -21.35 -0.89 26.76
C GLN A 770 -22.78 -0.77 26.25
N ALA A 771 -23.38 -1.87 25.77
CA ALA A 771 -24.78 -2.12 25.41
C ALA A 771 -25.60 -1.07 24.62
N THR A 772 -25.22 0.21 24.48
CA THR A 772 -26.06 1.25 23.85
C THR A 772 -25.35 2.51 23.33
N THR A 773 -24.06 2.76 23.58
CA THR A 773 -23.41 4.02 23.14
C THR A 773 -22.09 3.84 22.39
N LEU A 774 -22.14 4.06 21.06
CA LEU A 774 -21.01 4.05 20.12
C LEU A 774 -19.90 5.08 20.43
N THR A 775 -20.14 6.00 21.37
CA THR A 775 -19.35 7.22 21.61
C THR A 775 -18.13 7.06 22.49
N ASN A 776 -17.84 5.87 23.02
CA ASN A 776 -16.79 5.71 24.05
C ASN A 776 -15.50 5.05 23.55
N LEU A 777 -15.50 4.46 22.35
CA LEU A 777 -14.26 4.03 21.69
C LEU A 777 -13.49 5.28 21.25
N ALA A 778 -12.30 5.55 21.80
CA ALA A 778 -11.59 6.83 21.60
C ALA A 778 -11.48 7.28 20.13
N GLY A 779 -11.21 6.37 19.19
CA GLY A 779 -11.17 6.67 17.75
C GLY A 779 -12.55 6.88 17.12
N VAL A 780 -13.59 6.22 17.61
CA VAL A 780 -14.97 6.37 17.16
C VAL A 780 -15.59 7.65 17.71
N SER A 781 -15.38 7.93 19.00
CA SER A 781 -15.74 9.18 19.67
C SER A 781 -15.10 10.37 18.97
N PHE A 782 -13.79 10.29 18.72
CA PHE A 782 -13.07 11.32 17.99
C PHE A 782 -13.63 11.50 16.57
N ALA A 783 -13.90 10.41 15.84
CA ALA A 783 -14.46 10.47 14.50
C ALA A 783 -15.87 11.09 14.48
N LEU A 784 -16.75 10.74 15.44
CA LEU A 784 -18.10 11.29 15.57
C LEU A 784 -18.08 12.77 15.98
N ASN A 785 -17.18 13.15 16.89
CA ASN A 785 -17.07 14.52 17.42
C ASN A 785 -16.40 15.48 16.44
N THR A 786 -15.40 15.02 15.67
CA THR A 786 -14.66 15.86 14.72
C THR A 786 -15.18 15.76 13.29
N ARG A 787 -15.98 14.73 12.95
CA ARG A 787 -16.57 14.37 11.64
C ARG A 787 -15.61 14.33 10.43
N GLY A 788 -14.36 14.76 10.57
CA GLY A 788 -13.36 14.85 9.50
C GLY A 788 -12.47 13.63 9.32
N ARG A 789 -12.70 12.54 10.08
CA ARG A 789 -11.88 11.30 10.06
C ARG A 789 -12.69 10.00 10.11
N VAL A 790 -13.98 10.07 9.78
CA VAL A 790 -14.89 8.91 9.79
C VAL A 790 -14.42 7.82 8.83
N PHE A 791 -14.00 8.19 7.61
CA PHE A 791 -13.56 7.24 6.58
C PHE A 791 -12.35 6.40 6.98
N ALA A 792 -11.40 6.98 7.72
CA ALA A 792 -10.26 6.23 8.23
C ALA A 792 -10.68 5.16 9.26
N VAL A 793 -11.66 5.42 10.13
CA VAL A 793 -12.22 4.39 11.04
C VAL A 793 -12.94 3.32 10.23
N VAL A 794 -13.83 3.75 9.33
CA VAL A 794 -14.64 2.86 8.48
C VAL A 794 -13.74 1.91 7.69
N ARG A 795 -12.62 2.40 7.17
CA ARG A 795 -11.62 1.56 6.50
C ARG A 795 -11.05 0.49 7.40
N GLN A 796 -10.67 0.78 8.65
CA GLN A 796 -10.18 -0.25 9.58
C GLN A 796 -11.20 -1.37 9.77
N LEU A 797 -12.45 -0.96 10.03
CA LEU A 797 -13.54 -1.88 10.30
C LEU A 797 -13.83 -2.74 9.08
N ASN A 798 -13.82 -2.15 7.88
CA ASN A 798 -14.00 -2.88 6.64
C ASN A 798 -12.84 -3.86 6.37
N LEU A 799 -11.58 -3.47 6.66
CA LEU A 799 -10.43 -4.37 6.52
C LEU A 799 -10.53 -5.55 7.49
N ALA A 800 -10.85 -5.29 8.76
CA ALA A 800 -11.09 -6.35 9.75
C ALA A 800 -12.27 -7.25 9.32
N TYR A 801 -13.38 -6.66 8.88
CA TYR A 801 -14.55 -7.37 8.37
C TYR A 801 -14.22 -8.24 7.14
N SER A 802 -13.42 -7.74 6.20
CA SER A 802 -13.02 -8.52 5.01
C SER A 802 -12.20 -9.77 5.36
N PHE A 803 -11.60 -9.80 6.55
CA PHE A 803 -10.80 -10.91 7.04
C PHE A 803 -11.62 -11.88 7.90
N THR A 804 -12.44 -11.37 8.82
CA THR A 804 -13.18 -12.18 9.81
C THR A 804 -14.62 -12.47 9.41
N TRP A 805 -15.19 -11.65 8.52
CA TRP A 805 -16.62 -11.61 8.20
C TRP A 805 -17.54 -11.44 9.41
N ASP A 806 -17.04 -10.88 10.53
CA ASP A 806 -17.85 -10.61 11.73
C ASP A 806 -18.92 -9.54 11.42
N PRO A 807 -20.22 -9.87 11.47
CA PRO A 807 -21.29 -8.95 11.09
C PRO A 807 -21.37 -7.70 11.98
N ARG A 808 -20.82 -7.73 13.21
CA ARG A 808 -20.78 -6.57 14.11
C ARG A 808 -19.87 -5.46 13.57
N LEU A 809 -18.75 -5.82 12.94
CA LEU A 809 -17.84 -4.86 12.33
C LEU A 809 -18.48 -4.15 11.13
N ARG A 810 -19.15 -4.91 10.25
CA ARG A 810 -19.94 -4.35 9.14
C ARG A 810 -21.01 -3.40 9.67
N ALA A 811 -21.73 -3.81 10.72
CA ALA A 811 -22.75 -2.98 11.34
C ALA A 811 -22.19 -1.66 11.86
N LEU A 812 -21.05 -1.70 12.56
CA LEU A 812 -20.38 -0.51 13.07
C LEU A 812 -19.92 0.42 11.93
N ALA A 813 -19.31 -0.13 10.88
CA ALA A 813 -18.87 0.63 9.72
C ALA A 813 -20.03 1.38 9.05
N GLU A 814 -21.15 0.69 8.82
CA GLU A 814 -22.36 1.27 8.22
C GLU A 814 -22.98 2.38 9.07
N VAL A 815 -23.05 2.21 10.39
CA VAL A 815 -23.57 3.24 11.29
C VAL A 815 -22.68 4.48 11.28
N LEU A 816 -21.35 4.32 11.28
CA LEU A 816 -20.42 5.44 11.25
C LEU A 816 -20.51 6.22 9.94
N THR A 817 -20.60 5.54 8.80
CA THR A 817 -20.85 6.22 7.52
C THR A 817 -22.17 6.99 7.56
N THR A 818 -23.25 6.35 8.02
CA THR A 818 -24.60 6.94 8.01
C THR A 818 -24.71 8.16 8.91
N ARG A 819 -24.31 8.05 10.18
CA ARG A 819 -24.45 9.14 11.16
C ARG A 819 -23.34 10.19 11.07
N GLY A 820 -22.16 9.78 10.64
CA GLY A 820 -20.96 10.61 10.67
C GLY A 820 -20.72 11.44 9.42
N SER A 821 -21.19 10.99 8.25
CA SER A 821 -20.79 11.61 6.98
C SER A 821 -21.83 11.60 5.86
N TYR A 822 -22.79 10.67 5.83
CA TYR A 822 -23.75 10.56 4.71
C TYR A 822 -24.92 11.55 4.80
N ASP A 823 -25.26 12.21 3.69
CA ASP A 823 -26.51 12.99 3.52
C ASP A 823 -27.13 12.69 2.15
N ALA A 824 -28.26 11.97 2.11
CA ALA A 824 -28.94 11.62 0.86
C ALA A 824 -29.45 12.83 0.05
N LYS A 825 -29.63 13.99 0.69
CA LYS A 825 -30.16 15.22 0.04
C LYS A 825 -29.06 16.24 -0.32
N GLY A 826 -27.82 15.99 0.08
CA GLY A 826 -26.65 16.80 -0.22
C GLY A 826 -26.07 16.48 -1.61
N ASP A 827 -25.53 17.48 -2.30
CA ASP A 827 -25.06 17.36 -3.69
C ASP A 827 -23.89 16.36 -3.86
N LEU A 828 -23.14 16.10 -2.79
CA LEU A 828 -22.01 15.14 -2.76
C LEU A 828 -22.33 13.86 -2.00
N TYR A 829 -23.58 13.69 -1.57
CA TYR A 829 -23.99 12.65 -0.61
C TYR A 829 -23.24 12.71 0.73
N LEU A 830 -22.60 13.86 1.04
CA LEU A 830 -21.69 14.05 2.15
C LEU A 830 -21.99 15.33 2.93
N MET A 831 -22.18 15.19 4.24
CA MET A 831 -22.44 16.27 5.19
C MET A 831 -23.69 17.10 4.80
N SER A 832 -24.33 17.78 5.75
CA SER A 832 -25.57 18.49 5.44
C SER A 832 -25.34 19.60 4.40
N ARG A 833 -26.39 19.98 3.65
CA ARG A 833 -26.39 21.16 2.75
C ARG A 833 -25.82 22.43 3.40
N ASP A 834 -25.95 22.56 4.72
CA ASP A 834 -25.47 23.70 5.50
C ASP A 834 -23.95 23.69 5.77
N ARG A 835 -23.22 22.63 5.36
CA ARG A 835 -21.77 22.51 5.58
C ARG A 835 -21.07 21.78 4.41
N PRO A 836 -20.54 22.51 3.42
CA PRO A 836 -19.88 21.91 2.26
C PRO A 836 -18.65 21.08 2.64
N TYR A 837 -18.38 20.01 1.89
CA TYR A 837 -17.21 19.14 2.05
C TYR A 837 -15.90 19.93 1.82
N ARG A 838 -15.24 20.36 2.91
CA ARG A 838 -14.01 21.17 2.88
C ARG A 838 -12.76 20.34 3.24
N SER A 839 -12.56 19.19 2.58
CA SER A 839 -11.31 18.43 2.71
C SER A 839 -10.21 19.03 1.84
N THR A 840 -8.98 19.10 2.35
CA THR A 840 -7.79 19.50 1.57
C THR A 840 -7.62 18.58 0.36
N SER A 841 -7.21 19.11 -0.80
CA SER A 841 -7.14 18.35 -2.06
C SER A 841 -6.38 17.02 -1.96
N TYR A 842 -5.32 16.92 -1.13
CA TYR A 842 -4.61 15.66 -0.96
C TYR A 842 -5.41 14.62 -0.15
N LYS A 843 -6.12 15.02 0.91
CA LYS A 843 -6.94 14.10 1.72
C LYS A 843 -8.18 13.61 0.99
N THR A 844 -8.71 14.41 0.07
CA THR A 844 -9.83 13.98 -0.78
C THR A 844 -9.50 12.68 -1.52
N THR A 845 -8.26 12.51 -2.01
CA THR A 845 -7.86 11.25 -2.67
C THR A 845 -7.92 10.05 -1.72
N THR A 846 -7.48 10.21 -0.47
CA THR A 846 -7.57 9.17 0.57
C THR A 846 -9.01 8.87 0.96
N ASP A 847 -9.85 9.90 1.15
CA ASP A 847 -11.25 9.71 1.51
C ASP A 847 -12.00 8.94 0.40
N VAL A 848 -11.72 9.22 -0.87
CA VAL A 848 -12.28 8.45 -2.00
C VAL A 848 -11.78 7.01 -2.00
N GLU A 849 -10.48 6.77 -1.78
CA GLU A 849 -9.95 5.40 -1.65
C GLU A 849 -10.67 4.61 -0.54
N ASP A 850 -10.90 5.24 0.62
CA ASP A 850 -11.60 4.61 1.74
C ASP A 850 -13.07 4.28 1.38
N MET A 851 -13.74 5.16 0.61
CA MET A 851 -15.10 4.90 0.09
C MET A 851 -15.11 3.79 -0.96
N VAL A 852 -14.11 3.72 -1.83
CA VAL A 852 -13.98 2.65 -2.83
C VAL A 852 -13.70 1.32 -2.15
N ASP A 853 -12.82 1.28 -1.14
CA ASP A 853 -12.57 0.08 -0.32
C ASP A 853 -13.87 -0.36 0.37
N ALA A 854 -14.63 0.57 0.94
CA ALA A 854 -15.93 0.27 1.56
C ALA A 854 -16.96 -0.26 0.55
N TRP A 855 -17.08 0.35 -0.62
CA TRP A 855 -17.95 -0.15 -1.70
C TRP A 855 -17.55 -1.57 -2.10
N ARG A 856 -16.26 -1.84 -2.25
CA ARG A 856 -15.78 -3.16 -2.67
C ARG A 856 -16.01 -4.24 -1.62
N ILE A 857 -15.76 -3.94 -0.36
CA ILE A 857 -15.90 -4.91 0.74
C ILE A 857 -17.37 -5.12 1.09
N LEU A 858 -18.15 -4.05 1.20
CA LEU A 858 -19.55 -4.11 1.67
C LEU A 858 -20.56 -4.31 0.54
N GLY A 859 -20.18 -4.01 -0.70
CA GLY A 859 -21.07 -4.11 -1.87
C GLY A 859 -22.12 -3.01 -1.98
N SER A 860 -22.06 -1.99 -1.11
CA SER A 860 -23.09 -0.96 -0.95
C SER A 860 -23.06 0.11 -2.05
N THR A 861 -24.22 0.36 -2.69
CA THR A 861 -24.38 1.40 -3.72
C THR A 861 -24.09 2.81 -3.18
N ARG A 862 -24.29 3.02 -1.88
CA ARG A 862 -24.07 4.30 -1.20
C ARG A 862 -22.62 4.76 -1.32
N HIS A 863 -21.68 3.90 -0.94
CA HIS A 863 -20.26 4.21 -0.94
C HIS A 863 -19.75 4.47 -2.38
N TYR A 864 -20.28 3.74 -3.37
CA TYR A 864 -20.04 4.01 -4.78
C TYR A 864 -20.52 5.41 -5.19
N ARG A 865 -21.75 5.80 -4.86
CA ARG A 865 -22.30 7.13 -5.19
C ARG A 865 -21.49 8.25 -4.54
N MET A 866 -21.10 8.09 -3.27
CA MET A 866 -20.23 9.04 -2.56
C MET A 866 -18.87 9.16 -3.27
N ALA A 867 -18.21 8.03 -3.55
CA ALA A 867 -16.92 8.00 -4.23
C ALA A 867 -17.00 8.70 -5.60
N MET A 868 -18.03 8.40 -6.40
CA MET A 868 -18.24 9.01 -7.72
C MET A 868 -18.50 10.52 -7.66
N ALA A 869 -19.36 10.95 -6.72
CA ALA A 869 -19.69 12.37 -6.57
C ALA A 869 -18.47 13.19 -6.13
N VAL A 870 -17.73 12.71 -5.13
CA VAL A 870 -16.50 13.35 -4.65
C VAL A 870 -15.41 13.32 -5.71
N SER A 871 -15.26 12.23 -6.47
CA SER A 871 -14.26 12.13 -7.53
C SER A 871 -14.51 13.16 -8.63
N ARG A 872 -15.78 13.31 -9.04
CA ARG A 872 -16.21 14.30 -10.03
C ARG A 872 -15.96 15.73 -9.53
N GLU A 873 -16.42 16.05 -8.33
CA GLU A 873 -16.20 17.38 -7.74
C GLU A 873 -14.71 17.68 -7.59
N HIS A 874 -13.91 16.69 -7.18
CA HIS A 874 -12.47 16.83 -7.06
C HIS A 874 -11.81 17.12 -8.40
N LEU A 875 -12.19 16.38 -9.45
CA LEU A 875 -11.72 16.62 -10.81
C LEU A 875 -12.13 18.02 -11.30
N GLU A 876 -13.36 18.46 -11.04
CA GLU A 876 -13.84 19.79 -11.43
C GLU A 876 -13.13 20.93 -10.67
N ARG A 877 -12.79 20.71 -9.40
CA ARG A 877 -12.11 21.69 -8.53
C ARG A 877 -10.61 21.81 -8.78
N THR A 878 -9.95 20.72 -9.17
CA THR A 878 -8.48 20.65 -9.33
C THR A 878 -8.02 20.57 -10.78
N GLY A 879 -8.88 20.09 -11.69
CA GLY A 879 -8.61 19.67 -13.07
C GLY A 879 -7.19 19.24 -13.38
N ILE A 880 -6.55 19.81 -14.40
CA ILE A 880 -5.26 19.33 -14.96
C ILE A 880 -4.05 19.55 -14.00
N ASP A 881 -4.24 20.08 -12.79
CA ASP A 881 -3.18 20.32 -11.77
C ASP A 881 -2.48 19.05 -11.21
N GLY A 882 -2.70 17.87 -11.79
CA GLY A 882 -1.95 16.65 -11.46
C GLY A 882 -2.26 16.02 -10.10
N ARG A 883 -3.15 16.61 -9.30
CA ARG A 883 -3.51 16.08 -7.97
C ARG A 883 -4.48 14.90 -8.03
N HIS A 884 -5.27 14.80 -9.11
CA HIS A 884 -6.17 13.68 -9.41
C HIS A 884 -5.37 12.55 -10.08
N THR A 885 -4.62 11.79 -9.28
CA THR A 885 -3.77 10.68 -9.73
C THR A 885 -3.84 9.52 -8.72
N GLY A 886 -3.37 8.33 -9.12
CA GLY A 886 -3.36 7.14 -8.27
C GLY A 886 -4.65 6.33 -8.25
N ALA A 887 -4.90 5.60 -7.16
CA ALA A 887 -6.04 4.68 -7.05
C ALA A 887 -7.40 5.37 -7.27
N HIS A 888 -7.52 6.61 -6.81
CA HIS A 888 -8.67 7.47 -7.10
C HIS A 888 -8.86 7.74 -8.60
N ALA A 889 -7.81 8.14 -9.31
CA ALA A 889 -7.86 8.38 -10.76
C ALA A 889 -8.14 7.09 -11.53
N HIS A 890 -7.53 5.98 -11.11
CA HIS A 890 -7.81 4.66 -11.64
C HIS A 890 -9.29 4.27 -11.49
N PHE A 891 -9.87 4.45 -10.30
CA PHE A 891 -11.28 4.19 -10.06
C PHE A 891 -12.16 5.06 -10.97
N TYR A 892 -11.98 6.39 -10.93
CA TYR A 892 -12.84 7.30 -11.68
C TYR A 892 -12.72 7.09 -13.20
N TYR A 893 -11.51 6.89 -13.73
CA TYR A 893 -11.31 6.52 -15.13
C TYR A 893 -11.95 5.17 -15.46
N GLY A 894 -11.82 4.18 -14.58
CA GLY A 894 -12.43 2.86 -14.76
C GLY A 894 -13.95 2.90 -14.91
N GLU A 895 -14.61 3.77 -14.14
CA GLU A 895 -16.07 3.91 -14.16
C GLU A 895 -16.59 4.83 -15.27
N THR A 896 -15.79 5.80 -15.74
CA THR A 896 -16.25 6.85 -16.68
C THR A 896 -15.63 6.80 -18.06
N GLY A 897 -14.43 6.23 -18.20
CA GLY A 897 -13.61 6.36 -19.39
C GLY A 897 -13.15 7.80 -19.68
N ASP A 898 -13.23 8.71 -18.71
CA ASP A 898 -13.02 10.15 -18.92
C ASP A 898 -11.58 10.43 -19.43
N PRO A 899 -11.42 10.91 -20.67
CA PRO A 899 -10.11 11.09 -21.29
C PRO A 899 -9.22 12.09 -20.55
N ARG A 900 -9.81 13.02 -19.79
CA ARG A 900 -9.08 14.03 -19.00
C ARG A 900 -8.23 13.39 -17.92
N VAL A 901 -8.72 12.29 -17.34
CA VAL A 901 -8.02 11.54 -16.27
C VAL A 901 -6.78 10.83 -16.82
N ALA A 902 -6.88 10.30 -18.04
CA ALA A 902 -5.75 9.66 -18.72
C ALA A 902 -4.64 10.67 -19.03
N THR A 903 -5.00 11.84 -19.59
CA THR A 903 -4.04 12.94 -19.83
C THR A 903 -3.36 13.39 -18.54
N LEU A 904 -4.14 13.52 -17.46
CA LEU A 904 -3.63 13.85 -16.12
C LEU A 904 -2.61 12.85 -15.59
N CYS A 905 -2.88 11.55 -15.74
CA CYS A 905 -1.97 10.48 -15.34
C CYS A 905 -0.68 10.50 -16.17
N GLN A 906 -0.79 10.77 -17.47
CA GLN A 906 0.35 10.90 -18.38
C GLN A 906 1.26 12.08 -17.99
N ASP A 907 0.67 13.26 -17.76
CA ASP A 907 1.41 14.46 -17.32
C ASP A 907 2.06 14.27 -15.94
N TYR A 908 1.40 13.52 -15.05
CA TYR A 908 1.99 13.15 -13.78
C TYR A 908 3.23 12.26 -13.95
N LEU A 909 3.15 11.21 -14.78
CA LEU A 909 4.30 10.34 -15.04
C LEU A 909 5.47 11.10 -15.68
N ARG A 910 5.20 12.05 -16.59
CA ARG A 910 6.23 12.95 -17.15
C ARG A 910 6.86 13.87 -16.11
N ARG A 911 6.06 14.47 -15.23
CA ARG A 911 6.59 15.34 -14.16
C ARG A 911 7.49 14.55 -13.23
N VAL A 912 7.03 13.38 -12.76
CA VAL A 912 7.84 12.49 -11.92
C VAL A 912 9.17 12.12 -12.60
N ALA A 913 9.13 11.83 -13.91
CA ALA A 913 10.32 11.57 -14.71
C ALA A 913 11.29 12.77 -14.76
N GLY A 914 10.76 14.00 -14.88
CA GLY A 914 11.55 15.23 -14.93
C GLY A 914 12.14 15.67 -13.60
N VAL A 915 11.58 15.22 -12.46
CA VAL A 915 12.10 15.62 -11.15
C VAL A 915 13.38 14.87 -10.75
N LEU A 916 13.63 13.68 -11.29
CA LEU A 916 14.91 12.98 -11.04
C LEU A 916 16.14 13.71 -11.58
N SER A 917 15.95 14.59 -12.55
CA SER A 917 17.05 15.33 -13.15
C SER A 917 17.49 16.54 -12.31
N SER A 918 16.70 17.01 -11.32
CA SER A 918 17.02 18.17 -10.48
C SER A 918 16.53 18.03 -9.02
N PRO A 919 17.46 17.89 -8.06
CA PRO A 919 17.16 17.93 -6.63
C PRO A 919 16.49 19.24 -6.17
N GLU A 920 16.71 20.35 -6.89
CA GLU A 920 16.16 21.68 -6.55
C GLU A 920 14.67 21.80 -6.92
N LEU A 921 14.26 21.18 -8.04
CA LEU A 921 12.84 21.08 -8.43
C LEU A 921 12.06 20.16 -7.48
N TRP A 922 12.68 19.06 -7.05
CA TRP A 922 12.10 18.21 -6.01
C TRP A 922 11.92 18.98 -4.70
N ALA A 923 12.92 19.77 -4.29
CA ALA A 923 12.86 20.61 -3.10
C ALA A 923 11.72 21.66 -3.19
N ARG A 924 11.51 22.27 -4.36
CA ARG A 924 10.38 23.20 -4.60
C ARG A 924 9.00 22.53 -4.59
N GLU A 925 8.81 21.37 -5.23
CA GLU A 925 7.52 20.66 -5.20
C GLU A 925 7.14 20.16 -3.80
N ILE A 926 8.12 19.80 -2.97
CA ILE A 926 7.91 19.33 -1.59
C ILE A 926 7.97 20.46 -0.55
N GLY A 927 8.18 21.72 -0.97
CA GLY A 927 8.18 22.91 -0.11
C GLY A 927 9.37 23.00 0.87
N GLY A 928 10.57 22.63 0.45
CA GLY A 928 11.82 22.78 1.22
C GLY A 928 12.91 23.51 0.43
N ASP A 929 13.70 24.34 1.11
CA ASP A 929 14.69 25.23 0.48
C ASP A 929 16.10 24.61 0.41
N SER A 930 16.27 23.31 0.63
CA SER A 930 17.57 22.64 0.47
C SER A 930 17.50 21.12 0.33
N SER A 931 18.50 20.54 -0.34
CA SER A 931 18.72 19.10 -0.52
C SER A 931 18.92 18.31 0.81
N ARG A 932 19.20 19.01 1.92
CA ARG A 932 19.26 18.41 3.27
C ARG A 932 17.92 18.52 4.03
N GLU A 933 17.11 19.54 3.79
CA GLU A 933 15.71 19.60 4.27
C GLU A 933 14.77 18.61 3.55
N MET A 934 15.16 18.19 2.35
CA MET A 934 14.48 17.19 1.53
C MET A 934 14.23 15.87 2.28
N TRP A 935 15.20 15.43 3.09
CA TRP A 935 15.05 14.26 3.95
C TRP A 935 14.07 14.57 5.09
N GLY A 936 14.20 15.72 5.75
CA GLY A 936 13.35 16.13 6.88
C GLY A 936 11.85 16.41 6.59
N LYS A 937 11.34 16.26 5.35
CA LYS A 937 9.93 16.52 4.97
C LYS A 937 9.27 15.40 4.12
N THR A 938 10.00 14.35 3.73
CA THR A 938 9.57 13.37 2.69
C THR A 938 8.56 12.30 3.12
N GLY A 939 8.22 12.17 4.41
CA GLY A 939 7.33 11.10 4.90
C GLY A 939 5.88 11.22 4.39
N GLY A 940 5.42 12.44 4.11
CA GLY A 940 4.12 12.67 3.47
C GLY A 940 4.10 12.33 1.97
N HIS A 941 5.28 12.21 1.34
CA HIS A 941 5.46 12.01 -0.10
C HIS A 941 5.59 10.53 -0.50
N PHE A 942 5.79 9.62 0.47
CA PHE A 942 5.84 8.19 0.22
C PHE A 942 4.54 7.71 -0.43
N ASN A 943 3.37 8.03 0.15
CA ASN A 943 2.08 7.69 -0.47
C ASN A 943 1.90 8.22 -1.91
N TRP A 944 2.57 9.30 -2.29
CA TRP A 944 2.44 9.89 -3.61
C TRP A 944 3.11 9.04 -4.68
N ILE A 945 4.25 8.41 -4.40
CA ILE A 945 5.00 7.67 -5.41
C ILE A 945 4.45 6.24 -5.53
N TYR A 946 4.30 5.52 -4.42
CA TYR A 946 3.95 4.09 -4.43
C TYR A 946 2.54 3.79 -4.90
N ARG A 947 1.58 4.67 -4.59
CA ARG A 947 0.18 4.49 -4.98
C ARG A 947 -0.22 5.32 -6.20
N ARG A 948 0.54 6.34 -6.61
CA ARG A 948 0.16 7.12 -7.81
C ARG A 948 0.81 6.62 -9.08
N ILE A 949 2.10 6.30 -9.08
CA ILE A 949 2.80 5.86 -10.29
C ILE A 949 2.18 4.58 -10.87
N PRO A 950 1.97 3.49 -10.11
CA PRO A 950 1.49 2.23 -10.70
C PRO A 950 0.07 2.35 -11.26
N TYR A 951 -0.80 3.05 -10.54
CA TYR A 951 -2.18 3.25 -10.96
C TYR A 951 -2.30 4.25 -12.12
N ALA A 952 -1.41 5.25 -12.19
CA ALA A 952 -1.30 6.12 -13.35
C ALA A 952 -0.79 5.37 -14.59
N GLN A 953 0.19 4.47 -14.43
CA GLN A 953 0.65 3.58 -15.49
C GLN A 953 -0.50 2.72 -16.02
N ASP A 954 -1.30 2.09 -15.14
CA ASP A 954 -2.47 1.31 -15.55
C ASP A 954 -3.49 2.15 -16.34
N VAL A 955 -3.84 3.34 -15.86
CA VAL A 955 -4.76 4.25 -16.56
C VAL A 955 -4.23 4.59 -17.96
N VAL A 956 -2.95 4.95 -18.07
CA VAL A 956 -2.32 5.31 -19.34
C VAL A 956 -2.29 4.11 -20.30
N VAL A 957 -1.93 2.92 -19.84
CA VAL A 957 -1.94 1.69 -20.65
C VAL A 957 -3.36 1.37 -21.13
N ARG A 958 -4.37 1.48 -20.27
CA ARG A 958 -5.78 1.25 -20.64
C ARG A 958 -6.30 2.29 -21.63
N ALA A 959 -5.94 3.56 -21.46
CA ALA A 959 -6.30 4.63 -22.39
C ALA A 959 -5.68 4.43 -23.77
N ALA A 960 -4.41 4.01 -23.82
CA ALA A 960 -3.73 3.66 -25.05
C ALA A 960 -4.44 2.52 -25.80
N ALA A 961 -4.77 1.44 -25.07
CA ALA A 961 -5.46 0.29 -25.64
C ALA A 961 -6.84 0.66 -26.21
N ALA A 962 -7.57 1.57 -25.57
CA ALA A 962 -8.88 2.03 -26.04
C ALA A 962 -8.82 2.91 -27.31
N ARG A 963 -7.70 3.60 -27.55
CA ARG A 963 -7.54 4.57 -28.65
C ARG A 963 -6.84 4.02 -29.91
N GLY A 964 -6.25 2.82 -29.85
CA GLY A 964 -5.63 2.15 -31.00
C GLY A 964 -4.14 2.47 -31.22
N ALA A 965 -3.53 1.84 -32.24
CA ALA A 965 -2.12 2.01 -32.57
C ALA A 965 -1.84 3.41 -33.14
N GLY A 966 -1.06 4.21 -32.41
CA GLY A 966 -0.74 5.61 -32.77
C GLY A 966 -0.81 6.60 -31.60
N TRP A 967 -1.39 6.20 -30.46
CA TRP A 967 -1.34 7.01 -29.24
C TRP A 967 0.05 6.94 -28.62
N ASP A 968 0.88 7.96 -28.86
CA ASP A 968 2.17 8.08 -28.19
C ASP A 968 1.93 8.25 -26.68
N LEU A 969 2.29 7.20 -25.93
CA LEU A 969 2.14 7.08 -24.49
C LEU A 969 2.73 8.27 -23.73
N MET A 970 3.60 9.07 -24.35
CA MET A 970 4.29 10.21 -23.74
C MET A 970 4.30 11.51 -24.57
N ARG A 971 3.43 11.73 -25.58
CA ARG A 971 3.24 13.07 -26.22
C ARG A 971 2.05 13.89 -25.66
N PRO A 972 2.21 15.21 -25.34
CA PRO A 972 1.13 16.05 -24.82
C PRO A 972 0.07 16.38 -25.88
N HIS A 973 -1.20 16.45 -25.47
CA HIS A 973 -2.35 16.73 -26.34
C HIS A 973 -2.79 18.20 -26.38
N VAL A 974 -2.15 19.06 -25.58
CA VAL A 974 -2.41 20.50 -25.47
C VAL A 974 -1.12 21.29 -25.64
N SER A 975 -1.19 22.47 -26.26
CA SER A 975 -0.06 23.40 -26.34
C SER A 975 -0.06 24.35 -25.16
N TRP A 976 1.11 24.59 -24.57
CA TRP A 976 1.27 25.51 -23.45
C TRP A 976 2.60 26.27 -23.52
N LEU A 977 2.62 27.48 -22.98
CA LEU A 977 3.79 28.35 -22.95
C LEU A 977 3.82 29.11 -21.61
N GLU A 978 4.92 29.00 -20.86
CA GLU A 978 5.16 29.76 -19.62
C GLU A 978 6.45 30.56 -19.70
N PHE A 979 6.36 31.83 -19.30
CA PHE A 979 7.49 32.75 -19.35
C PHE A 979 7.25 33.99 -18.49
N THR A 980 8.32 34.73 -18.21
CA THR A 980 8.24 36.10 -17.69
C THR A 980 8.69 37.06 -18.79
N ALA A 981 7.86 38.06 -19.06
CA ALA A 981 8.19 39.14 -19.99
C ALA A 981 8.69 40.36 -19.21
N GLU A 982 9.86 40.87 -19.56
CA GLU A 982 10.50 42.01 -18.89
C GLU A 982 10.19 43.36 -19.56
N SER A 983 9.54 43.34 -20.73
CA SER A 983 9.22 44.54 -21.52
C SER A 983 7.88 44.43 -22.24
N GLU A 984 7.28 45.57 -22.58
CA GLU A 984 6.01 45.69 -23.30
C GLU A 984 6.23 46.15 -24.75
N PRO A 985 5.32 45.80 -25.69
CA PRO A 985 4.18 44.89 -25.51
C PRO A 985 4.59 43.41 -25.62
N VAL A 986 3.96 42.54 -24.84
CA VAL A 986 4.10 41.08 -24.97
C VAL A 986 3.16 40.60 -26.07
N ARG A 987 3.69 39.88 -27.05
CA ARG A 987 2.92 39.41 -28.20
C ARG A 987 3.03 37.89 -28.30
N LEU A 988 1.88 37.23 -28.35
CA LEU A 988 1.75 35.78 -28.45
C LEU A 988 1.05 35.45 -29.75
N PHE A 989 1.57 34.49 -30.48
CA PHE A 989 1.04 34.09 -31.77
C PHE A 989 0.54 32.65 -31.67
N VAL A 990 -0.73 32.45 -32.01
CA VAL A 990 -1.35 31.12 -32.07
C VAL A 990 -1.87 30.87 -33.48
N LEU A 991 -1.61 29.70 -34.03
CA LEU A 991 -2.17 29.32 -35.33
C LEU A 991 -3.47 28.54 -35.13
N LYS A 992 -4.55 29.01 -35.76
CA LYS A 992 -5.75 28.18 -35.96
C LYS A 992 -5.60 27.41 -37.28
N PRO A 993 -5.62 26.07 -37.28
CA PRO A 993 -5.69 25.29 -38.51
C PRO A 993 -6.94 25.67 -39.34
N GLY A 994 -6.83 25.73 -40.66
CA GLY A 994 -7.95 25.98 -41.57
C GLY A 994 -7.81 25.24 -42.89
N ASP A 995 -8.73 25.53 -43.82
CA ASP A 995 -8.75 24.87 -45.13
C ASP A 995 -7.44 25.11 -45.90
N PRO A 996 -6.83 24.05 -46.46
CA PRO A 996 -5.62 24.18 -47.25
C PRO A 996 -5.91 25.06 -48.47
N GLY A 997 -5.25 26.22 -48.55
CA GLY A 997 -5.42 27.21 -49.63
C GLY A 997 -5.88 28.61 -49.20
N VAL A 998 -6.24 28.82 -47.93
CA VAL A 998 -6.70 30.15 -47.43
C VAL A 998 -5.56 30.97 -46.80
N SER A 999 -4.42 30.36 -46.49
CA SER A 999 -3.22 31.07 -45.99
C SER A 999 -1.93 30.40 -46.50
N PRO A 1000 -0.94 31.16 -47.01
CA PRO A 1000 0.36 30.61 -47.42
C PRO A 1000 1.14 29.97 -46.25
N LEU A 1001 0.78 30.29 -45.00
CA LEU A 1001 1.33 29.66 -43.80
C LEU A 1001 0.79 28.24 -43.54
N SER A 1002 -0.30 27.84 -44.21
CA SER A 1002 -0.91 26.50 -44.06
C SER A 1002 -0.16 25.41 -44.85
N GLU A 1003 0.57 25.77 -45.91
CA GLU A 1003 1.24 24.82 -46.82
C GLU A 1003 2.45 24.10 -46.19
N HIS A 1004 2.95 24.59 -45.05
CA HIS A 1004 4.11 24.03 -44.34
C HIS A 1004 3.74 22.98 -43.28
N PHE A 1005 2.45 22.64 -43.15
CA PHE A 1005 1.95 21.75 -42.11
C PHE A 1005 1.53 20.39 -42.67
N ASP A 1006 1.93 19.31 -41.99
CA ASP A 1006 1.47 17.95 -42.27
C ASP A 1006 0.00 17.80 -41.86
N HIS A 1007 -0.90 18.06 -42.80
CA HIS A 1007 -2.34 17.94 -42.63
C HIS A 1007 -2.81 16.50 -42.31
N ALA A 1008 -1.98 15.47 -42.51
CA ALA A 1008 -2.37 14.09 -42.24
C ALA A 1008 -2.34 13.75 -40.73
N ALA A 1009 -1.55 14.47 -39.92
CA ALA A 1009 -1.43 14.25 -38.48
C ALA A 1009 -2.50 14.98 -37.64
N HIS A 1010 -3.22 15.91 -38.25
CA HIS A 1010 -4.23 16.74 -37.62
C HIS A 1010 -5.53 16.59 -38.40
N ALA A 1011 -6.40 15.68 -37.95
CA ALA A 1011 -7.70 15.45 -38.59
C ALA A 1011 -8.43 16.78 -38.87
N LYS A 1012 -9.16 16.84 -39.99
CA LYS A 1012 -10.06 17.92 -40.43
C LYS A 1012 -11.20 18.20 -39.42
N GLU A 1013 -10.89 18.43 -38.16
CA GLU A 1013 -11.87 18.90 -37.19
C GLU A 1013 -11.88 20.41 -37.24
N GLU A 1014 -12.73 20.93 -38.13
CA GLU A 1014 -13.25 22.30 -38.04
C GLU A 1014 -13.89 22.50 -36.67
N THR A 1015 -13.11 22.95 -35.68
CA THR A 1015 -13.59 23.21 -34.33
C THR A 1015 -12.97 24.49 -33.77
N ALA A 1016 -13.67 25.14 -32.84
CA ALA A 1016 -13.28 26.41 -32.23
C ALA A 1016 -12.03 26.25 -31.34
N LEU A 1017 -11.07 27.17 -31.41
CA LEU A 1017 -9.86 27.17 -30.58
C LEU A 1017 -10.04 28.10 -29.37
N GLU A 1018 -9.91 27.57 -28.15
CA GLU A 1018 -9.80 28.39 -26.95
C GLU A 1018 -8.35 28.57 -26.50
N VAL A 1019 -7.97 29.83 -26.27
CA VAL A 1019 -6.69 30.21 -25.66
C VAL A 1019 -6.93 30.90 -24.33
N LEU A 1020 -6.31 30.38 -23.28
CA LEU A 1020 -6.34 30.96 -21.94
C LEU A 1020 -4.99 31.60 -21.63
N LEU A 1021 -5.02 32.87 -21.26
CA LEU A 1021 -3.88 33.67 -20.80
C LEU A 1021 -4.07 34.00 -19.32
N ARG A 1022 -3.09 33.68 -18.46
CA ARG A 1022 -3.06 34.08 -17.05
C ARG A 1022 -1.87 34.99 -16.78
N ARG A 1023 -2.09 36.04 -15.99
CA ARG A 1023 -1.06 36.89 -15.39
C ARG A 1023 -1.22 36.87 -13.86
N PRO A 1024 -0.26 36.34 -13.08
CA PRO A 1024 -0.32 36.35 -11.61
C PRO A 1024 -0.29 37.79 -11.06
N ALA A 1025 -0.93 38.02 -9.92
CA ALA A 1025 -0.77 39.28 -9.19
C ALA A 1025 0.64 39.38 -8.58
N VAL A 1026 1.18 40.60 -8.49
CA VAL A 1026 2.49 40.87 -7.87
C VAL A 1026 2.46 40.40 -6.41
N GLY A 1027 3.35 39.46 -6.03
CA GLY A 1027 3.43 38.88 -4.69
C GLY A 1027 2.87 37.45 -4.55
N ASP A 1028 2.31 36.87 -5.61
CA ASP A 1028 1.86 35.47 -5.63
C ASP A 1028 3.06 34.53 -5.84
N SER A 1029 3.38 33.74 -4.80
CA SER A 1029 4.57 32.89 -4.76
C SER A 1029 4.37 31.59 -5.57
N GLY A 1030 4.52 31.67 -6.90
CA GLY A 1030 4.94 30.55 -7.76
C GLY A 1030 4.10 29.25 -7.76
N ALA A 1031 2.87 29.23 -7.24
CA ALA A 1031 2.02 28.03 -7.20
C ALA A 1031 1.18 27.92 -8.50
N PHE A 1032 1.75 27.26 -9.51
CA PHE A 1032 1.49 27.62 -10.91
C PHE A 1032 0.35 26.88 -11.65
N VAL A 1033 -0.17 25.71 -11.22
CA VAL A 1033 -1.07 24.89 -12.10
C VAL A 1033 -2.53 24.73 -11.59
N ARG A 1034 -2.88 25.27 -10.42
CA ARG A 1034 -4.15 24.96 -9.72
C ARG A 1034 -5.47 25.41 -10.37
N THR A 1035 -5.48 26.37 -11.30
CA THR A 1035 -6.71 27.13 -11.61
C THR A 1035 -7.18 27.08 -13.07
N VAL A 1036 -6.48 26.38 -13.97
CA VAL A 1036 -6.88 26.26 -15.41
C VAL A 1036 -7.92 25.14 -15.64
N SER A 1037 -8.49 24.61 -14.56
CA SER A 1037 -8.69 23.19 -14.46
C SER A 1037 -10.19 22.78 -14.48
N ALA A 1038 -11.11 23.74 -14.49
CA ALA A 1038 -12.55 23.48 -14.60
C ALA A 1038 -13.04 23.22 -16.05
N GLY A 1039 -12.15 22.95 -17.00
CA GLY A 1039 -12.57 22.76 -18.39
C GLY A 1039 -13.36 21.47 -18.64
N ARG A 1040 -14.46 21.57 -19.41
CA ARG A 1040 -15.29 20.43 -19.83
C ARG A 1040 -15.22 20.26 -21.34
N GLU A 1041 -15.13 19.02 -21.79
CA GLU A 1041 -15.24 18.69 -23.21
C GLU A 1041 -16.69 18.89 -23.66
N LYS A 1042 -16.90 19.74 -24.68
CA LYS A 1042 -18.20 19.99 -25.29
C LYS A 1042 -18.03 20.01 -26.80
N ASP A 1043 -18.69 19.10 -27.49
CA ASP A 1043 -18.64 18.93 -28.95
C ASP A 1043 -17.21 18.58 -29.47
N GLY A 1044 -16.46 17.75 -28.72
CA GLY A 1044 -15.09 17.33 -29.08
C GLY A 1044 -13.99 18.35 -28.75
N VAL A 1045 -14.33 19.44 -28.06
CA VAL A 1045 -13.40 20.53 -27.73
C VAL A 1045 -13.35 20.78 -26.22
N PHE A 1046 -12.14 20.87 -25.65
CA PHE A 1046 -11.93 21.12 -24.22
C PHE A 1046 -12.13 22.59 -23.85
N ARG A 1047 -13.31 22.99 -23.39
CA ARG A 1047 -13.58 24.40 -23.06
C ARG A 1047 -13.17 24.71 -21.64
N TYR A 1048 -12.37 25.76 -21.42
CA TYR A 1048 -11.99 26.21 -20.07
C TYR A 1048 -13.23 26.76 -19.33
N HIS A 1049 -13.35 26.65 -18.00
CA HIS A 1049 -14.36 27.40 -17.23
C HIS A 1049 -13.65 28.33 -16.23
N VAL A 1050 -13.95 29.63 -16.33
CA VAL A 1050 -13.52 30.67 -15.39
C VAL A 1050 -14.80 31.46 -15.08
N VAL A 1051 -15.19 31.55 -13.81
CA VAL A 1051 -16.35 32.38 -13.40
C VAL A 1051 -15.86 33.82 -13.37
N VAL A 1052 -16.52 34.71 -14.12
CA VAL A 1052 -16.08 36.08 -14.34
C VAL A 1052 -17.23 37.06 -14.07
N GLU A 1053 -17.03 37.98 -13.13
CA GLU A 1053 -17.66 39.31 -13.12
C GLU A 1053 -16.64 40.33 -13.68
N PRO A 1054 -17.08 41.37 -14.42
CA PRO A 1054 -16.23 42.06 -15.39
C PRO A 1054 -15.25 43.09 -14.82
N PHE A 1055 -14.08 43.20 -15.47
CA PHE A 1055 -13.20 44.38 -15.50
C PHE A 1055 -12.89 44.74 -16.98
N GLY A 1056 -12.47 45.99 -17.23
CA GLY A 1056 -12.29 46.61 -18.56
C GLY A 1056 -11.02 46.21 -19.36
N HIS A 1057 -10.95 46.76 -20.58
CA HIS A 1057 -10.15 46.40 -21.77
C HIS A 1057 -8.59 46.39 -21.67
N GLU A 1058 -7.93 45.33 -21.16
CA GLU A 1058 -6.44 45.29 -21.06
C GLU A 1058 -5.69 44.30 -22.01
N VAL A 1059 -6.33 43.23 -22.49
CA VAL A 1059 -5.79 42.29 -23.50
C VAL A 1059 -6.56 42.42 -24.82
N SER A 1060 -5.86 42.43 -25.95
CA SER A 1060 -6.48 42.42 -27.29
C SER A 1060 -6.03 41.21 -28.11
N LEU A 1061 -6.93 40.70 -28.95
CA LEU A 1061 -6.68 39.67 -29.95
C LEU A 1061 -6.78 40.35 -31.31
N GLN A 1062 -5.84 40.06 -32.21
CA GLN A 1062 -5.80 40.53 -33.58
C GLN A 1062 -5.65 39.31 -34.49
N ALA A 1063 -6.49 39.20 -35.51
CA ALA A 1063 -6.37 38.15 -36.52
C ALA A 1063 -5.49 38.66 -37.67
N HIS A 1064 -4.47 37.90 -38.01
CA HIS A 1064 -3.57 38.16 -39.14
C HIS A 1064 -3.82 37.13 -40.23
N THR A 1065 -4.75 37.46 -41.12
CA THR A 1065 -5.12 36.65 -42.29
C THR A 1065 -4.72 37.42 -43.54
N GLN A 1066 -3.62 37.05 -44.19
CA GLN A 1066 -3.31 37.59 -45.52
C GLN A 1066 -4.29 37.03 -46.55
N GLY A 1067 -5.04 37.89 -47.26
CA GLY A 1067 -5.80 37.52 -48.45
C GLY A 1067 -7.33 37.65 -48.40
N LEU A 1068 -7.92 38.57 -47.64
CA LEU A 1068 -9.37 38.84 -47.63
C LEU A 1068 -9.72 40.30 -47.99
N GLU A 1069 -9.38 40.72 -49.21
CA GLU A 1069 -10.03 41.88 -49.83
C GLU A 1069 -11.34 41.51 -50.57
N ALA A 1070 -11.72 40.23 -50.60
CA ALA A 1070 -12.92 39.79 -51.31
C ALA A 1070 -13.71 38.80 -50.46
N HIS A 1071 -14.48 39.29 -49.49
CA HIS A 1071 -15.84 38.85 -49.13
C HIS A 1071 -16.26 39.58 -47.86
N GLY A 1072 -17.21 40.52 -48.01
CA GLY A 1072 -17.72 41.34 -46.93
C GLY A 1072 -18.34 40.50 -45.80
N TRP A 1073 -17.66 40.46 -44.67
CA TRP A 1073 -18.26 40.19 -43.36
C TRP A 1073 -18.19 41.48 -42.54
N ALA A 1074 -18.96 42.47 -42.96
CA ALA A 1074 -19.20 43.66 -42.16
C ALA A 1074 -20.08 43.27 -40.96
N GLY A 1075 -19.50 43.24 -39.76
CA GLY A 1075 -20.28 43.34 -38.51
C GLY A 1075 -20.13 42.25 -37.45
N HIS A 1076 -19.19 41.31 -37.55
CA HIS A 1076 -18.97 40.33 -36.48
C HIS A 1076 -17.54 40.39 -35.94
N ASP A 1077 -17.38 40.76 -34.67
CA ASP A 1077 -16.23 40.35 -33.86
C ASP A 1077 -16.25 38.81 -33.83
N LEU A 1078 -15.61 38.18 -34.83
CA LEU A 1078 -15.55 36.74 -34.99
C LEU A 1078 -14.69 36.08 -33.90
N TYR A 1079 -14.32 36.77 -32.83
CA TYR A 1079 -13.63 36.20 -31.68
C TYR A 1079 -14.09 36.94 -30.44
N ARG A 1080 -14.14 36.24 -29.30
CA ARG A 1080 -14.56 36.83 -28.03
C ARG A 1080 -13.42 36.76 -27.03
N ILE A 1081 -13.08 37.89 -26.43
CA ILE A 1081 -12.19 37.95 -25.27
C ILE A 1081 -13.02 38.16 -24.01
N THR A 1082 -12.85 37.29 -23.01
CA THR A 1082 -13.44 37.48 -21.68
C THR A 1082 -12.32 37.63 -20.65
N GLN A 1083 -12.32 38.73 -19.88
CA GLN A 1083 -11.30 39.07 -18.88
C GLN A 1083 -11.90 39.11 -17.46
N SER A 1084 -11.13 38.68 -16.44
CA SER A 1084 -11.59 38.59 -15.04
C SER A 1084 -10.71 39.33 -14.05
N SER A 1085 -11.28 39.66 -12.88
CA SER A 1085 -10.60 40.32 -11.76
C SER A 1085 -9.45 39.51 -11.13
N ALA A 1086 -9.34 38.22 -11.45
CA ALA A 1086 -8.28 37.32 -10.96
C ALA A 1086 -7.08 37.19 -11.91
N GLY A 1087 -6.96 38.06 -12.93
CA GLY A 1087 -5.80 38.10 -13.82
C GLY A 1087 -5.84 37.09 -14.98
N TYR A 1088 -7.03 36.65 -15.40
CA TYR A 1088 -7.21 35.76 -16.55
C TYR A 1088 -7.86 36.50 -17.72
N ALA A 1089 -7.37 36.23 -18.93
CA ALA A 1089 -8.00 36.54 -20.19
C ALA A 1089 -8.22 35.25 -20.98
N ARG A 1090 -9.40 35.06 -21.55
CA ARG A 1090 -9.70 33.95 -22.46
C ARG A 1090 -10.02 34.52 -23.82
N ALA A 1091 -9.34 34.05 -24.85
CA ALA A 1091 -9.65 34.31 -26.24
C ALA A 1091 -10.34 33.08 -26.84
N HIS A 1092 -11.58 33.24 -27.29
CA HIS A 1092 -12.32 32.23 -28.03
C HIS A 1092 -12.27 32.56 -29.51
N ILE A 1093 -11.65 31.68 -30.30
CA ILE A 1093 -11.62 31.74 -31.76
C ILE A 1093 -12.62 30.68 -32.26
N PRO A 1094 -13.79 31.06 -32.76
CA PRO A 1094 -14.87 30.16 -33.12
C PRO A 1094 -14.52 29.33 -34.37
N LYS A 1095 -15.28 28.27 -34.59
CA LYS A 1095 -15.05 27.27 -35.64
C LYS A 1095 -14.95 27.91 -37.04
N ASP A 1096 -15.86 28.84 -37.32
CA ASP A 1096 -16.06 29.59 -38.57
C ASP A 1096 -15.03 30.71 -38.78
N ALA A 1097 -14.19 31.03 -37.79
CA ALA A 1097 -13.12 31.97 -37.97
C ALA A 1097 -12.06 31.41 -38.96
N VAL A 1098 -11.53 32.27 -39.82
CA VAL A 1098 -10.60 31.90 -40.89
C VAL A 1098 -9.33 31.27 -40.31
N GLY A 1099 -8.83 30.20 -40.91
CA GLY A 1099 -7.54 29.63 -40.52
C GLY A 1099 -6.41 30.64 -40.73
N GLY A 1100 -5.52 30.79 -39.76
CA GLY A 1100 -4.51 31.83 -39.81
C GLY A 1100 -3.86 32.09 -38.46
N VAL A 1101 -3.01 33.12 -38.43
CA VAL A 1101 -2.27 33.51 -37.23
C VAL A 1101 -3.10 34.50 -36.43
N TYR A 1102 -3.25 34.25 -35.14
CA TYR A 1102 -3.90 35.14 -34.21
C TYR A 1102 -2.87 35.66 -33.21
N GLU A 1103 -2.75 36.99 -33.11
CA GLU A 1103 -1.87 37.69 -32.18
C GLU A 1103 -2.65 38.11 -30.94
N ILE A 1104 -2.20 37.66 -29.77
CA ILE A 1104 -2.66 38.15 -28.47
C ILE A 1104 -1.63 39.16 -27.97
N VAL A 1105 -2.07 40.39 -27.75
CA VAL A 1105 -1.23 41.49 -27.27
C VAL A 1105 -1.58 41.80 -25.82
N SER A 1106 -0.56 41.83 -24.96
CA SER A 1106 -0.65 42.33 -23.59
C SER A 1106 0.28 43.52 -23.36
N ARG A 1107 -0.27 44.62 -22.83
CA ARG A 1107 0.46 45.84 -22.46
C ARG A 1107 0.86 45.86 -20.99
N ARG A 1108 1.29 44.72 -20.46
CA ARG A 1108 1.80 44.59 -19.10
C ARG A 1108 3.04 43.69 -19.10
N THR A 1109 4.04 43.98 -18.28
CA THR A 1109 5.15 43.06 -17.98
C THR A 1109 4.76 42.06 -16.89
N GLY A 1110 5.57 41.01 -16.69
CA GLY A 1110 5.41 40.02 -15.62
C GLY A 1110 5.32 38.57 -16.10
N GLY A 1111 4.94 37.67 -15.20
CA GLY A 1111 4.77 36.25 -15.49
C GLY A 1111 3.51 35.95 -16.30
N TYR A 1112 3.62 35.07 -17.28
CA TYR A 1112 2.56 34.64 -18.17
C TYR A 1112 2.46 33.12 -18.23
N SER A 1113 1.23 32.63 -18.28
CA SER A 1113 0.91 31.25 -18.61
C SER A 1113 -0.12 31.24 -19.74
N VAL A 1114 0.16 30.51 -20.82
CA VAL A 1114 -0.68 30.42 -22.01
C VAL A 1114 -1.04 28.96 -22.25
N PHE A 1115 -2.32 28.67 -22.46
CA PHE A 1115 -2.83 27.32 -22.72
C PHE A 1115 -3.78 27.31 -23.92
N CYS A 1116 -3.63 26.31 -24.78
CA CYS A 1116 -4.57 26.01 -25.86
C CYS A 1116 -5.38 24.77 -25.48
N ASP A 1117 -6.69 24.76 -25.75
CA ASP A 1117 -7.58 23.62 -25.48
C ASP A 1117 -7.22 22.32 -26.23
N ARG A 1118 -6.32 22.42 -27.19
CA ARG A 1118 -5.81 21.38 -28.06
C ARG A 1118 -4.36 21.66 -28.43
N ARG A 1119 -3.74 20.73 -29.15
CA ARG A 1119 -2.43 20.97 -29.78
C ARG A 1119 -2.59 21.98 -30.93
N ALA A 1120 -2.07 23.18 -30.74
CA ALA A 1120 -2.02 24.26 -31.72
C ALA A 1120 -0.62 24.92 -31.71
N PRO A 1121 -0.04 25.28 -32.86
CA PRO A 1121 1.18 26.07 -32.90
C PRO A 1121 1.07 27.36 -32.07
N LEU A 1122 1.99 27.54 -31.13
CA LEU A 1122 2.02 28.65 -30.18
C LEU A 1122 3.47 29.17 -30.06
N ALA A 1123 3.66 30.45 -30.35
CA ALA A 1123 4.94 31.14 -30.28
C ALA A 1123 4.82 32.46 -29.49
N ILE A 1124 5.95 32.92 -28.96
CA ILE A 1124 6.08 34.24 -28.35
C ILE A 1124 6.98 35.11 -29.21
N TYR A 1125 6.62 36.38 -29.34
CA TYR A 1125 7.51 37.43 -29.82
C TYR A 1125 7.95 38.31 -28.66
N ALA A 1126 9.25 38.26 -28.35
CA ALA A 1126 9.90 38.97 -27.25
C ALA A 1126 11.24 39.57 -27.71
N PRO A 1127 11.21 40.63 -28.55
CA PRO A 1127 12.42 41.18 -29.16
C PRO A 1127 13.37 41.84 -28.16
N ASN A 1128 12.85 42.34 -27.02
CA ASN A 1128 13.67 42.94 -25.96
C ASN A 1128 13.96 41.96 -24.81
N GLY A 1129 13.83 40.66 -25.07
CA GLY A 1129 14.16 39.59 -24.14
C GLY A 1129 13.01 39.10 -23.27
N TRP A 1130 13.14 37.84 -22.83
CA TRP A 1130 12.17 37.10 -22.04
C TRP A 1130 12.85 36.04 -21.19
N ARG A 1131 12.18 35.57 -20.15
CA ARG A 1131 12.64 34.47 -19.31
C ARG A 1131 11.72 33.26 -19.52
N PRO A 1132 12.11 32.23 -20.30
CA PRO A 1132 11.37 30.97 -20.32
C PRO A 1132 11.31 30.39 -18.90
N ALA A 1133 10.21 29.74 -18.56
CA ALA A 1133 10.12 29.00 -17.30
C ALA A 1133 11.23 27.93 -17.23
N PRO A 1134 11.81 27.65 -16.06
CA PRO A 1134 12.73 26.53 -15.90
C PRO A 1134 12.08 25.20 -16.30
N MET A 1135 12.77 24.37 -17.09
CA MET A 1135 12.25 23.12 -17.67
C MET A 1135 13.22 21.96 -17.41
N ASP A 1136 12.76 20.85 -16.82
CA ASP A 1136 13.58 19.67 -16.61
C ASP A 1136 12.76 18.37 -16.86
N PRO A 1137 13.09 17.54 -17.87
CA PRO A 1137 14.21 17.73 -18.81
C PRO A 1137 14.05 19.02 -19.65
N PRO A 1138 15.15 19.65 -20.08
CA PRO A 1138 15.10 20.81 -20.98
C PRO A 1138 14.21 20.54 -22.18
N ALA A 1139 13.19 21.37 -22.39
CA ALA A 1139 12.43 21.34 -23.64
C ALA A 1139 13.16 22.17 -24.70
N PRO A 1140 13.15 21.75 -25.97
CA PRO A 1140 13.73 22.53 -27.04
C PRO A 1140 12.95 23.83 -27.25
N VAL A 1141 13.67 24.94 -27.32
CA VAL A 1141 13.12 26.25 -27.68
C VAL A 1141 13.68 26.64 -29.03
N TYR A 1142 12.78 26.75 -30.02
CA TYR A 1142 13.12 27.00 -31.41
C TYR A 1142 13.15 28.49 -31.72
N PHE A 1143 14.16 28.92 -32.48
CA PHE A 1143 14.33 30.30 -32.97
C PHE A 1143 15.00 30.27 -34.35
N ARG A 1144 14.79 31.29 -35.19
CA ARG A 1144 15.37 31.32 -36.54
C ARG A 1144 16.64 32.16 -36.58
N VAL A 1145 17.64 31.66 -37.31
CA VAL A 1145 18.82 32.43 -37.75
C VAL A 1145 18.60 32.88 -39.20
N PRO A 1146 18.60 34.20 -39.50
CA PRO A 1146 18.39 34.73 -40.85
C PRO A 1146 19.46 34.31 -41.86
N ALA A 1147 19.15 34.48 -43.14
CA ALA A 1147 20.02 34.08 -44.26
C ALA A 1147 21.33 34.87 -44.36
N ASP A 1148 21.38 36.09 -43.81
CA ASP A 1148 22.61 36.90 -43.72
C ASP A 1148 23.50 36.50 -42.52
N GLY A 1149 22.99 35.62 -41.64
CA GLY A 1149 23.68 35.07 -40.48
C GLY A 1149 24.04 36.07 -39.39
N ALA A 1150 23.73 37.37 -39.51
CA ALA A 1150 24.35 38.45 -38.75
C ALA A 1150 23.78 38.68 -37.32
N GLY A 1151 23.35 37.60 -36.66
CA GLY A 1151 22.61 37.64 -35.39
C GLY A 1151 23.36 37.15 -34.16
N ARG A 1152 22.95 37.63 -32.99
CA ARG A 1152 23.46 37.18 -31.68
C ARG A 1152 22.31 36.80 -30.74
N ILE A 1153 22.52 35.76 -29.94
CA ILE A 1153 21.60 35.34 -28.88
C ILE A 1153 22.34 35.35 -27.54
N SER A 1154 21.71 35.80 -26.47
CA SER A 1154 22.26 35.76 -25.12
C SER A 1154 21.48 34.86 -24.19
N PHE A 1155 22.20 34.22 -23.28
CA PHE A 1155 21.63 33.45 -22.17
C PHE A 1155 22.24 33.94 -20.85
N GLU A 1156 21.40 34.35 -19.90
CA GLU A 1156 21.86 34.69 -18.54
C GLU A 1156 22.43 33.46 -17.82
N LYS A 1157 21.91 32.27 -18.12
CA LYS A 1157 22.32 30.99 -17.55
C LYS A 1157 22.59 29.94 -18.64
N PRO A 1158 23.35 28.86 -18.34
CA PRO A 1158 23.85 27.96 -19.38
C PRO A 1158 22.76 27.35 -20.27
N ALA A 1159 22.92 27.47 -21.59
CA ALA A 1159 22.05 26.85 -22.59
C ALA A 1159 22.87 26.16 -23.69
N ARG A 1160 22.40 25.02 -24.20
CA ARG A 1160 23.03 24.32 -25.33
C ARG A 1160 22.30 24.66 -26.61
N LEU A 1161 23.05 24.97 -27.66
CA LEU A 1161 22.53 25.27 -28.98
C LEU A 1161 22.64 24.07 -29.93
N PHE A 1162 21.67 23.95 -30.83
CA PHE A 1162 21.65 22.96 -31.90
C PHE A 1162 21.31 23.63 -33.23
N THR A 1163 22.00 23.19 -34.28
CA THR A 1163 21.81 23.65 -35.66
C THR A 1163 20.47 23.18 -36.23
N PRO A 1164 20.04 23.69 -37.40
CA PRO A 1164 18.81 23.25 -38.07
C PRO A 1164 18.78 21.75 -38.40
N SER A 1165 19.94 21.16 -38.67
CA SER A 1165 20.12 19.72 -38.86
C SER A 1165 20.04 18.89 -37.56
N GLY A 1166 19.90 19.55 -36.41
CA GLY A 1166 19.84 18.93 -35.07
C GLY A 1166 21.21 18.62 -34.47
N ALA A 1167 22.32 19.00 -35.12
CA ALA A 1167 23.67 18.78 -34.62
C ALA A 1167 24.00 19.79 -33.50
N PRO A 1168 24.77 19.38 -32.46
CA PRO A 1168 25.15 20.27 -31.38
C PRO A 1168 26.11 21.36 -31.88
N PHE A 1169 25.76 22.63 -31.64
CA PHE A 1169 26.62 23.75 -31.99
C PHE A 1169 27.81 23.82 -31.04
N ARG A 1170 29.02 24.09 -31.59
CA ARG A 1170 30.29 24.07 -30.85
C ARG A 1170 30.47 22.83 -29.96
N GLY A 1171 30.13 21.65 -30.48
CA GLY A 1171 30.31 20.38 -29.76
C GLY A 1171 29.30 20.11 -28.63
N GLY A 1172 28.34 21.01 -28.39
CA GLY A 1172 27.29 20.84 -27.37
C GLY A 1172 27.66 21.39 -26.00
N ASP A 1173 28.72 22.19 -25.92
CA ASP A 1173 29.11 22.89 -24.72
C ASP A 1173 28.01 23.88 -24.28
N PRO A 1174 27.70 23.98 -22.97
CA PRO A 1174 26.78 24.99 -22.47
C PRO A 1174 27.34 26.41 -22.68
N LEU A 1175 26.50 27.31 -23.16
CA LEU A 1175 26.83 28.69 -23.51
C LEU A 1175 26.14 29.67 -22.56
N THR A 1176 26.85 30.73 -22.17
CA THR A 1176 26.35 31.85 -21.35
C THR A 1176 26.81 33.18 -21.92
N GLY A 1177 26.07 34.25 -21.65
CA GLY A 1177 26.31 35.56 -22.25
C GLY A 1177 25.94 35.58 -23.74
N TRP A 1178 26.42 36.59 -24.47
CA TRP A 1178 26.16 36.74 -25.90
C TRP A 1178 26.95 35.72 -26.73
N VAL A 1179 26.22 34.98 -27.55
CA VAL A 1179 26.72 34.02 -28.53
C VAL A 1179 26.52 34.62 -29.91
N ASP A 1180 27.63 34.82 -30.61
CA ASP A 1180 27.64 35.28 -31.99
C ASP A 1180 27.34 34.12 -32.95
N LEU A 1181 26.30 34.30 -33.78
CA LEU A 1181 25.89 33.37 -34.82
C LEU A 1181 26.26 33.87 -36.22
N SER A 1182 27.05 34.95 -36.32
CA SER A 1182 27.60 35.48 -37.58
C SER A 1182 28.31 34.38 -38.39
N GLY A 1183 27.78 34.11 -39.59
CA GLY A 1183 28.29 33.07 -40.48
C GLY A 1183 27.86 31.63 -40.14
N ALA A 1184 26.94 31.45 -39.18
CA ALA A 1184 26.35 30.14 -38.88
C ALA A 1184 25.30 29.73 -39.92
N GLU A 1185 24.95 28.43 -39.96
CA GLU A 1185 23.94 27.86 -40.86
C GLU A 1185 22.60 28.60 -40.71
N ALA A 1186 22.05 29.14 -41.79
CA ALA A 1186 20.73 29.76 -41.76
C ALA A 1186 19.63 28.70 -41.56
N GLY A 1187 18.59 29.00 -40.78
CA GLY A 1187 17.48 28.06 -40.56
C GLY A 1187 16.90 28.11 -39.17
N LEU A 1188 16.11 27.08 -38.81
CA LEU A 1188 15.45 26.98 -37.51
C LEU A 1188 16.36 26.26 -36.51
N TRP A 1189 16.98 27.04 -35.64
CA TRP A 1189 17.81 26.54 -34.55
C TRP A 1189 16.97 26.21 -33.34
N ARG A 1190 17.55 25.47 -32.41
CA ARG A 1190 16.98 25.32 -31.07
C ARG A 1190 18.03 25.50 -29.99
N PHE A 1191 17.59 25.97 -28.84
CA PHE A 1191 18.37 25.84 -27.61
C PHE A 1191 17.63 24.96 -26.60
N GLU A 1192 18.40 24.33 -25.73
CA GLU A 1192 17.89 23.58 -24.59
C GLU A 1192 18.59 24.08 -23.34
N SER A 1193 17.80 24.43 -22.33
CA SER A 1193 18.32 24.82 -21.02
C SER A 1193 17.37 24.39 -19.93
N ARG A 1194 17.92 24.04 -18.77
CA ARG A 1194 17.13 23.82 -17.54
C ARG A 1194 16.58 25.11 -16.99
N ASP A 1195 17.33 26.18 -17.16
CA ASP A 1195 16.98 27.54 -16.80
C ASP A 1195 17.92 28.43 -17.61
N ALA A 1196 17.41 29.03 -18.67
CA ALA A 1196 18.19 29.92 -19.52
C ALA A 1196 18.36 31.32 -18.88
N GLY A 1197 17.65 31.59 -17.78
CA GLY A 1197 17.45 32.92 -17.24
C GLY A 1197 16.86 33.85 -18.30
N LEU A 1198 17.32 35.09 -18.36
CA LEU A 1198 16.97 36.03 -19.41
C LEU A 1198 17.60 35.60 -20.74
N VAL A 1199 16.75 35.41 -21.74
CA VAL A 1199 17.13 35.18 -23.13
C VAL A 1199 16.95 36.47 -23.90
N GLY A 1200 18.01 36.94 -24.55
CA GLY A 1200 17.99 38.14 -25.38
C GLY A 1200 18.46 37.85 -26.80
N THR A 1201 18.03 38.65 -27.76
CA THR A 1201 18.42 38.53 -29.17
C THR A 1201 18.80 39.88 -29.75
N GLU A 1202 19.73 39.89 -30.68
CA GLU A 1202 20.15 41.05 -31.46
C GLU A 1202 20.31 40.64 -32.91
N ASN A 1203 19.70 41.37 -33.85
CA ASN A 1203 19.66 41.01 -35.27
C ASN A 1203 19.15 39.58 -35.56
N LEU A 1204 18.36 39.01 -34.64
CA LEU A 1204 17.59 37.79 -34.85
C LEU A 1204 16.10 38.13 -34.71
N PRO A 1205 15.19 37.42 -35.42
CA PRO A 1205 13.77 37.51 -35.16
C PRO A 1205 13.49 37.18 -33.70
N GLY A 1206 12.83 38.07 -32.97
CA GLY A 1206 12.48 37.89 -31.56
C GLY A 1206 11.42 36.82 -31.29
N PHE A 1207 11.22 35.87 -32.22
CA PHE A 1207 10.22 34.80 -32.15
C PHE A 1207 10.82 33.54 -31.53
N PHE A 1208 10.06 32.91 -30.64
CA PHE A 1208 10.44 31.67 -29.98
C PHE A 1208 9.26 30.71 -29.87
N ALA A 1209 9.50 29.41 -30.06
CA ALA A 1209 8.50 28.36 -29.89
C ALA A 1209 9.02 27.25 -28.97
N MET A 1210 8.19 26.78 -28.03
CA MET A 1210 8.60 25.77 -27.04
C MET A 1210 8.11 24.36 -27.42
N GLY A 1211 8.97 23.37 -27.21
CA GLY A 1211 8.65 21.95 -27.27
C GLY A 1211 8.62 21.33 -28.67
N ASP A 1212 8.14 22.05 -29.68
CA ASP A 1212 7.96 21.52 -31.05
C ASP A 1212 8.35 22.55 -32.12
N ALA A 1213 9.11 22.11 -33.13
CA ALA A 1213 9.52 22.94 -34.27
C ALA A 1213 8.31 23.44 -35.07
N ALA A 1214 7.24 22.63 -35.15
CA ALA A 1214 5.99 23.01 -35.83
C ALA A 1214 5.28 24.18 -35.13
N PHE A 1215 5.67 24.54 -33.91
CA PHE A 1215 5.09 25.67 -33.20
C PHE A 1215 5.78 26.99 -33.53
N TYR A 1216 6.89 26.97 -34.26
CA TYR A 1216 7.56 28.18 -34.71
C TYR A 1216 6.78 28.85 -35.82
N ILE A 1217 6.31 30.07 -35.54
CA ILE A 1217 5.59 30.91 -36.50
C ILE A 1217 6.31 32.25 -36.52
N GLU A 1218 6.74 32.65 -37.71
CA GLU A 1218 7.31 33.98 -37.94
C GLU A 1218 6.32 34.73 -38.82
N HIS A 1219 5.67 35.74 -38.25
CA HIS A 1219 4.84 36.65 -39.01
C HIS A 1219 5.70 37.87 -39.34
N VAL A 1220 5.78 38.24 -40.63
CA VAL A 1220 6.38 39.52 -41.03
C VAL A 1220 5.44 40.60 -40.48
N VAL A 1221 5.85 41.26 -39.41
CA VAL A 1221 5.20 42.49 -38.94
C VAL A 1221 5.76 43.60 -39.82
N GLU A 1222 5.21 43.78 -41.03
CA GLU A 1222 5.36 45.03 -41.77
C GLU A 1222 4.34 46.06 -41.30
#